data_AF-A0A839DXV3-F1
#
_entry.id   AF-A0A839DXV3-F1
#
_cell.length_a   1.000
_cell.length_b   1.000
_cell.length_c   1.000
_cell.angle_alpha   90.00
_cell.angle_beta   90.00
_cell.angle_gamma   90.00
#
_symmetry.space_group_name_H-M   'P 1'
#
loop_
_entity.id
_entity.type
_entity.pdbx_description
1 polymer ?
#
loop_
_entity_poly.entity_id
_entity_poly.type
_entity_poly.pdbx_seq_one_letter_code
_entity_poly.pdbx_strand_id
1 'polypeptide(L)'
;MASGSPAWLRQFLDRVVASDPGWNRFRMALSGVLSVGVALVVEYGLARLLGLGSRGVLISMLLGAVVSMMGSMALTGSGVWSKVRTAAFFPVAIGLGMAVGTLTAHNRALQLTVFVVVMFLAVFVRRFGMAFFFYGFMGWMGYFFAAFLKASPAQLPILLLAVVVGTVCLLLLSMTVLRVHTGRTLRRTLRAFRSRGRAVAATGADILAADDPDEGPWRRLRGRQVRLAEAALMVEGWLGEQGATPPGWSAAALRRQLIDAQLAVEGIAAAVPQLTRAPSGVREAATRVMRALAAGDQGAAVHAARELRARADAESGSAARQLAASAQDFVAIVRHWASAESGTASGGETEGFEPAVTLAMGNLPGSAAVAKDVSARGAHWNPLSRLDLNTRQAIQVTVAGALAILVGQAVSPTRYYWAAIAAFVAFTGASTRFETFIKSFNRVLGTLAGLFVAIALARLTAGHTYLIIAVILACLFCGFYLMRVSYALMIFFITIMLAQLYTVLNQLSDQVMLLRLEETAIGAGIGIAVSLVVIPLSTKDTVRSARANFFADLAVLLRAAAHRLGVPGESENEEEGDPDGLARVLDHRLQQTNMVAAPLMRQRLAGSDSRRLRHRVVLYTVCASYARELAAVLRRVEADPRPDGTGRACRYLAAVASELVEHRPGQDTSEIDRNLYLAARALQQRTTPTTEPVRHALSRLHQVLYQLATASEVAASPYLIPDEESDEAEAPVRAERPAASEPRDTALHGSVQGGNGEPLPRAVITLIGTHGQQVRRTEVDEEGSYAFPELPPEAVTMVATAAGFASEATFAPTTGAGEQRHDFTLSPTPVRRA
;
A
#
# COMPACT_ATOMS: atom_id res chain seq x y z
N MET A 1 20.55 3.08 -23.81
CA MET A 1 21.83 3.12 -23.06
C MET A 1 22.45 1.72 -23.09
N ALA A 2 23.54 1.62 -23.84
CA ALA A 2 24.59 0.60 -23.93
C ALA A 2 24.24 -0.90 -23.73
N SER A 3 24.26 -1.64 -24.84
CA SER A 3 24.29 -3.11 -24.94
C SER A 3 25.59 -3.76 -24.43
N GLY A 4 26.59 -2.97 -24.01
CA GLY A 4 27.92 -3.45 -23.56
C GLY A 4 28.16 -3.49 -22.05
N SER A 5 27.18 -3.14 -21.20
CA SER A 5 27.38 -3.19 -19.74
C SER A 5 27.30 -4.63 -19.22
N PRO A 6 28.23 -5.07 -18.35
CA PRO A 6 28.19 -6.42 -17.79
C PRO A 6 26.87 -6.65 -17.02
N ALA A 7 26.32 -7.87 -17.10
CA ALA A 7 24.98 -8.17 -16.60
C ALA A 7 24.79 -7.85 -15.11
N TRP A 8 25.83 -8.02 -14.29
CA TRP A 8 25.82 -7.69 -12.87
C TRP A 8 25.64 -6.18 -12.62
N LEU A 9 26.22 -5.32 -13.45
CA LEU A 9 26.11 -3.86 -13.33
C LEU A 9 24.70 -3.40 -13.66
N ARG A 10 24.08 -3.97 -14.69
CA ARG A 10 22.67 -3.71 -15.03
C ARG A 10 21.75 -4.12 -13.90
N GLN A 11 21.91 -5.34 -13.37
CA GLN A 11 21.13 -5.81 -12.22
C GLN A 11 21.30 -4.93 -10.98
N PHE A 12 22.52 -4.45 -10.71
CA PHE A 12 22.77 -3.52 -9.60
C PHE A 12 22.05 -2.18 -9.81
N LEU A 13 22.25 -1.55 -10.97
CA LEU A 13 21.58 -0.28 -11.32
C LEU A 13 20.05 -0.41 -11.26
N ASP A 14 19.53 -1.54 -11.72
CA ASP A 14 18.11 -1.85 -11.69
C ASP A 14 17.55 -1.96 -10.27
N ARG A 15 18.31 -2.57 -9.35
CA ARG A 15 17.95 -2.63 -7.93
C ARG A 15 17.96 -1.24 -7.30
N VAL A 16 18.93 -0.39 -7.64
CA VAL A 16 19.01 1.00 -7.16
C VAL A 16 17.84 1.84 -7.70
N VAL A 17 17.52 1.74 -9.00
CA VAL A 17 16.40 2.46 -9.61
C VAL A 17 15.06 1.96 -9.07
N ALA A 18 14.92 0.65 -8.83
CA ALA A 18 13.71 0.09 -8.25
C ALA A 18 13.53 0.44 -6.76
N SER A 19 14.62 0.68 -6.01
CA SER A 19 14.56 0.99 -4.58
C SER A 19 14.12 2.43 -4.31
N ASP A 20 14.47 3.36 -5.20
CA ASP A 20 14.12 4.79 -5.11
C ASP A 20 13.53 5.34 -6.43
N PRO A 21 12.22 5.10 -6.69
CA PRO A 21 11.55 5.60 -7.88
C PRO A 21 11.64 7.12 -7.98
N GLY A 22 12.02 7.61 -9.15
CA GLY A 22 12.22 9.05 -9.38
C GLY A 22 13.45 9.66 -8.68
N TRP A 23 14.27 8.85 -7.98
CA TRP A 23 15.36 9.32 -7.11
C TRP A 23 14.88 10.27 -6.01
N ASN A 24 13.67 10.04 -5.51
CA ASN A 24 13.05 11.01 -4.62
C ASN A 24 13.76 11.04 -3.26
N ARG A 25 14.17 9.89 -2.70
CA ARG A 25 14.91 9.84 -1.42
C ARG A 25 16.30 10.42 -1.57
N PHE A 26 17.02 10.06 -2.63
CA PHE A 26 18.33 10.62 -2.92
C PHE A 26 18.28 12.14 -3.06
N ARG A 27 17.30 12.65 -3.82
CA ARG A 27 17.13 14.09 -4.02
C ARG A 27 16.75 14.82 -2.74
N MET A 28 15.86 14.26 -1.91
CA MET A 28 15.54 14.84 -0.60
C MET A 28 16.78 14.92 0.29
N ALA A 29 17.57 13.85 0.35
CA ALA A 29 18.81 13.82 1.13
C ALA A 29 19.85 14.83 0.62
N LEU A 30 20.09 14.84 -0.68
CA LEU A 30 21.02 15.78 -1.31
C LEU A 30 20.56 17.23 -1.14
N SER A 31 19.26 17.50 -1.31
CA SER A 31 18.67 18.81 -1.10
C SER A 31 18.87 19.29 0.33
N GLY A 32 18.54 18.46 1.31
CA GLY A 32 18.71 18.82 2.73
C GLY A 32 20.16 19.13 3.07
N VAL A 33 21.11 18.29 2.63
CA VAL A 33 22.55 18.46 2.91
C VAL A 33 23.13 19.69 2.22
N LEU A 34 22.84 19.89 0.93
CA LEU A 34 23.34 21.06 0.19
C LEU A 34 22.73 22.37 0.72
N SER A 35 21.43 22.39 1.04
CA SER A 35 20.80 23.56 1.64
C SER A 35 21.42 23.92 2.99
N VAL A 36 21.63 22.93 3.87
CA VAL A 36 22.27 23.16 5.17
C VAL A 36 23.72 23.59 4.99
N GLY A 37 24.50 22.92 4.15
CA GLY A 37 25.91 23.24 3.92
C GLY A 37 26.12 24.66 3.37
N VAL A 38 25.32 25.06 2.37
CA VAL A 38 25.39 26.42 1.81
C VAL A 38 24.98 27.47 2.85
N ALA A 39 23.90 27.23 3.61
CA ALA A 39 23.48 28.16 4.67
C ALA A 39 24.57 28.35 5.73
N LEU A 40 25.19 27.26 6.20
CA LEU A 40 26.29 27.32 7.17
C LEU A 40 27.47 28.16 6.65
N VAL A 41 27.87 28.00 5.39
CA VAL A 41 28.99 28.75 4.78
C VAL A 41 28.65 30.23 4.64
N VAL A 42 27.45 30.54 4.12
CA VAL A 42 27.01 31.94 3.90
C VAL A 42 26.85 32.66 5.24
N GLU A 43 26.24 32.02 6.23
CA GLU A 43 26.04 32.61 7.56
C GLU A 43 27.33 32.75 8.34
N TYR A 44 28.29 31.83 8.18
CA TYR A 44 29.62 32.00 8.74
C TYR A 44 30.32 33.25 8.19
N GLY A 45 30.25 33.45 6.86
CA GLY A 45 30.79 34.64 6.20
C GLY A 45 30.10 35.93 6.68
N LEU A 46 28.76 35.93 6.72
CA LEU A 46 27.98 37.07 7.20
C LEU A 46 28.29 37.40 8.67
N ALA A 47 28.37 36.40 9.54
CA ALA A 47 28.65 36.60 10.94
C ALA A 47 30.06 37.16 11.18
N ARG A 48 31.05 36.76 10.35
CA ARG A 48 32.39 37.35 10.35
C ARG A 48 32.38 38.81 9.90
N LEU A 49 31.62 39.14 8.85
CA LEU A 49 31.48 40.52 8.35
C LEU A 49 30.81 41.44 9.38
N LEU A 50 29.82 40.93 10.10
CA LEU A 50 29.13 41.66 11.17
C LEU A 50 29.92 41.74 12.48
N GLY A 51 31.15 41.20 12.53
CA GLY A 51 31.99 41.21 13.72
C GLY A 51 31.40 40.45 14.91
N LEU A 52 30.54 39.46 14.66
CA LEU A 52 29.92 38.68 15.73
C LEU A 52 30.98 37.82 16.43
N GLY A 53 30.94 37.78 17.76
CA GLY A 53 31.80 36.87 18.54
C GLY A 53 31.50 35.40 18.22
N SER A 54 32.41 34.50 18.58
CA SER A 54 32.33 33.05 18.27
C SER A 54 30.99 32.41 18.63
N ARG A 55 30.37 32.85 19.74
CA ARG A 55 29.05 32.38 20.18
C ARG A 55 27.92 32.83 19.24
N GLY A 56 27.97 34.08 18.77
CA GLY A 56 26.98 34.63 17.83
C GLY A 56 27.06 33.95 16.46
N VAL A 57 28.27 33.68 15.97
CA VAL A 57 28.53 32.92 14.73
C VAL A 57 27.88 31.54 14.79
N LEU A 58 28.07 30.80 15.89
CA LEU A 58 27.48 29.47 16.06
C LEU A 58 25.95 29.51 16.09
N ILE A 59 25.37 30.52 16.73
CA ILE A 59 23.91 30.67 16.86
C ILE A 59 23.28 31.00 15.50
N SER A 60 23.86 31.93 14.72
CA SER A 60 23.34 32.26 13.39
C SER A 60 23.39 31.05 12.47
N MET A 61 24.54 30.38 12.41
CA MET A 61 24.74 29.15 11.63
C MET A 61 23.75 28.04 11.99
N LEU A 62 23.49 27.84 13.29
CA LEU A 62 22.53 26.83 13.75
C LEU A 62 21.11 27.15 13.27
N LEU A 63 20.73 28.43 13.28
CA LEU A 63 19.39 28.88 12.94
C LEU A 63 19.13 28.74 11.43
N GLY A 64 20.05 29.18 10.57
CA GLY A 64 19.91 28.98 9.13
C GLY A 64 20.04 27.53 8.71
N ALA A 65 20.85 26.72 9.40
CA ALA A 65 20.87 25.27 9.20
C ALA A 65 19.49 24.65 9.49
N VAL A 66 18.84 25.02 10.59
CA VAL A 66 17.50 24.51 10.92
C VAL A 66 16.45 24.96 9.91
N VAL A 67 16.46 26.24 9.52
CA VAL A 67 15.54 26.78 8.51
C VAL A 67 15.73 26.08 7.17
N SER A 68 16.98 25.88 6.75
CA SER A 68 17.33 25.21 5.49
C SER A 68 16.95 23.73 5.51
N MET A 69 17.24 23.04 6.62
CA MET A 69 16.88 21.64 6.85
C MET A 69 15.37 21.44 6.72
N MET A 70 14.57 22.25 7.42
CA MET A 70 13.11 22.14 7.41
C MET A 70 12.50 22.63 6.10
N GLY A 71 12.96 23.77 5.60
CA GLY A 71 12.47 24.36 4.38
C GLY A 71 12.78 23.52 3.13
N SER A 72 13.86 22.74 3.11
CA SER A 72 14.15 21.79 2.02
C SER A 72 13.03 20.74 1.85
N MET A 73 12.38 20.34 2.93
CA MET A 73 11.21 19.43 2.90
C MET A 73 9.92 20.16 2.55
N ALA A 74 9.80 21.45 2.86
CA ALA A 74 8.64 22.27 2.53
C ALA A 74 8.59 22.67 1.05
N LEU A 75 9.74 22.91 0.43
CA LEU A 75 9.88 23.43 -0.94
C LEU A 75 10.00 22.33 -2.01
N THR A 76 9.35 21.18 -1.79
CA THR A 76 9.43 20.01 -2.69
C THR A 76 8.62 20.13 -3.99
N GLY A 77 7.69 21.10 -4.07
CA GLY A 77 6.80 21.29 -5.22
C GLY A 77 7.51 21.70 -6.52
N SER A 78 6.81 21.58 -7.64
CA SER A 78 7.31 21.91 -8.99
C SER A 78 7.23 23.42 -9.30
N GLY A 79 6.18 24.09 -8.83
CA GLY A 79 5.91 25.50 -9.12
C GLY A 79 6.85 26.48 -8.41
N VAL A 80 7.52 27.34 -9.19
CA VAL A 80 8.43 28.39 -8.68
C VAL A 80 7.69 29.34 -7.74
N TRP A 81 6.54 29.87 -8.16
CA TRP A 81 5.74 30.78 -7.35
C TRP A 81 5.19 30.14 -6.08
N SER A 82 4.81 28.85 -6.14
CA SER A 82 4.41 28.12 -4.93
C SER A 82 5.56 28.05 -3.92
N LYS A 83 6.80 27.87 -4.39
CA LYS A 83 7.99 27.89 -3.52
C LYS A 83 8.24 29.28 -2.95
N VAL A 84 8.20 30.34 -3.78
CA VAL A 84 8.36 31.74 -3.30
C VAL A 84 7.35 32.04 -2.20
N ARG A 85 6.06 31.81 -2.48
CA ARG A 85 4.98 32.06 -1.53
C ARG A 85 5.18 31.28 -0.24
N THR A 86 5.61 30.02 -0.33
CA THR A 86 5.84 29.20 0.86
C THR A 86 7.05 29.68 1.66
N ALA A 87 8.16 30.00 1.00
CA ALA A 87 9.38 30.45 1.66
C ALA A 87 9.25 31.84 2.29
N ALA A 88 8.49 32.75 1.68
CA ALA A 88 8.30 34.12 2.16
C ALA A 88 7.75 34.19 3.60
N PHE A 89 6.97 33.19 4.01
CA PHE A 89 6.42 33.10 5.37
C PHE A 89 7.32 32.36 6.36
N PHE A 90 8.45 31.77 5.95
CA PHE A 90 9.37 31.12 6.89
C PHE A 90 9.92 32.10 7.94
N PRO A 91 10.43 33.30 7.57
CA PRO A 91 10.91 34.27 8.54
C PRO A 91 9.81 34.79 9.46
N VAL A 92 8.60 34.96 8.92
CA VAL A 92 7.43 35.39 9.71
C VAL A 92 7.07 34.35 10.75
N ALA A 93 6.98 33.07 10.36
CA ALA A 93 6.59 31.98 11.24
C ALA A 93 7.60 31.79 12.38
N ILE A 94 8.89 31.63 12.06
CA ILE A 94 9.93 31.44 13.09
C ILE A 94 10.12 32.71 13.92
N GLY A 95 10.01 33.89 13.30
CA GLY A 95 10.15 35.18 13.96
C GLY A 95 9.05 35.46 14.97
N LEU A 96 7.79 35.14 14.63
CA LEU A 96 6.67 35.24 15.57
C LEU A 96 6.91 34.35 16.80
N GLY A 97 7.36 33.11 16.57
CA GLY A 97 7.77 32.21 17.64
C GLY A 97 8.87 32.80 18.52
N MET A 98 9.93 33.31 17.90
CA MET A 98 11.05 33.94 18.61
C MET A 98 10.62 35.15 19.43
N ALA A 99 9.83 36.05 18.85
CA ALA A 99 9.32 37.24 19.54
C ALA A 99 8.55 36.85 20.80
N VAL A 100 7.59 35.93 20.70
CA VAL A 100 6.83 35.43 21.86
C VAL A 100 7.74 34.74 22.87
N GLY A 101 8.73 33.97 22.41
CA GLY A 101 9.72 33.32 23.27
C GLY A 101 10.61 34.30 24.05
N THR A 102 10.99 35.42 23.45
CA THR A 102 11.77 36.47 24.12
C THR A 102 10.96 37.27 25.13
N LEU A 103 9.70 37.59 24.81
CA LEU A 103 8.80 38.32 25.72
C LEU A 103 8.53 37.52 27.00
N THR A 104 8.40 36.20 26.86
CA THR A 104 8.10 35.30 27.99
C THR A 104 9.35 34.88 28.77
N ALA A 105 10.56 35.21 28.31
CA ALA A 105 11.82 34.72 28.89
C ALA A 105 12.05 35.16 30.36
N HIS A 106 11.42 36.25 30.80
CA HIS A 106 11.61 36.83 32.14
C HIS A 106 10.87 36.07 33.25
N ASN A 107 9.77 35.38 32.91
CA ASN A 107 8.97 34.63 33.87
C ASN A 107 8.90 33.16 33.45
N ARG A 108 9.49 32.29 34.28
CA ARG A 108 9.60 30.86 33.99
C ARG A 108 8.24 30.18 33.86
N ALA A 109 7.28 30.47 34.75
CA ALA A 109 5.96 29.86 34.70
C ALA A 109 5.18 30.30 33.45
N LEU A 110 5.29 31.58 33.10
CA LEU A 110 4.72 32.13 31.87
C LEU A 110 5.33 31.46 30.63
N GLN A 111 6.66 31.33 30.59
CA GLN A 111 7.38 30.68 29.50
C GLN A 111 6.93 29.23 29.28
N LEU A 112 6.72 28.44 30.34
CA LEU A 112 6.27 27.05 30.20
C LEU A 112 4.81 26.98 29.74
N THR A 113 3.96 27.84 30.28
CA THR A 113 2.53 27.91 29.91
C THR A 113 2.37 28.31 28.45
N VAL A 114 3.06 29.36 28.02
CA VAL A 114 3.02 29.82 26.62
C VAL A 114 3.66 28.80 25.69
N PHE A 115 4.69 28.05 26.13
CA PHE A 115 5.27 26.99 25.32
C PHE A 115 4.23 25.91 24.95
N VAL A 116 3.42 25.51 25.92
CA VAL A 116 2.33 24.53 25.72
C VAL A 116 1.26 25.09 24.76
N VAL A 117 0.93 26.39 24.84
CA VAL A 117 0.03 27.06 23.89
C VAL A 117 0.63 27.11 22.49
N VAL A 118 1.92 27.42 22.35
CA VAL A 118 2.61 27.41 21.05
C VAL A 118 2.63 26.01 20.45
N MET A 119 2.83 24.96 21.26
CA MET A 119 2.72 23.57 20.81
C MET A 119 1.32 23.24 20.27
N PHE A 120 0.26 23.70 20.95
CA PHE A 120 -1.12 23.54 20.47
C PHE A 120 -1.30 24.22 19.11
N LEU A 121 -0.96 25.50 19.01
CA LEU A 121 -1.13 26.30 17.79
C LEU A 121 -0.32 25.71 16.62
N ALA A 122 0.91 25.27 16.87
CA ALA A 122 1.79 24.65 15.88
C ALA A 122 1.21 23.38 15.25
N VAL A 123 0.39 22.63 15.99
CA VAL A 123 -0.30 21.44 15.47
C VAL A 123 -1.65 21.82 14.88
N PHE A 124 -2.38 22.73 15.52
CA PHE A 124 -3.71 23.15 15.09
C PHE A 124 -3.73 23.75 13.69
N VAL A 125 -2.72 24.57 13.33
CA VAL A 125 -2.65 25.19 12.00
C VAL A 125 -2.42 24.19 10.86
N ARG A 126 -1.99 22.95 11.16
CA ARG A 126 -1.75 21.89 10.14
C ARG A 126 -2.99 21.58 9.30
N ARG A 127 -4.19 21.85 9.82
CA ARG A 127 -5.47 21.67 9.11
C ARG A 127 -5.59 22.50 7.83
N PHE A 128 -4.85 23.60 7.71
CA PHE A 128 -4.87 24.47 6.53
C PHE A 128 -3.92 24.00 5.42
N GLY A 129 -3.31 22.82 5.58
CA GLY A 129 -2.52 22.15 4.53
C GLY A 129 -1.03 22.05 4.84
N MET A 130 -0.28 21.50 3.88
CA MET A 130 1.13 21.14 4.05
C MET A 130 2.04 22.34 4.34
N ALA A 131 1.78 23.52 3.79
CA ALA A 131 2.58 24.72 4.10
C ALA A 131 2.46 25.11 5.58
N PHE A 132 1.23 25.09 6.12
CA PHE A 132 0.98 25.41 7.53
C PHE A 132 1.55 24.37 8.50
N PHE A 133 1.74 23.12 8.06
CA PHE A 133 2.51 22.15 8.82
C PHE A 133 3.93 22.65 9.10
N PHE A 134 4.61 23.20 8.10
CA PHE A 134 5.96 23.75 8.26
C PHE A 134 5.95 25.08 9.00
N TYR A 135 4.98 25.96 8.77
CA TYR A 135 4.88 27.22 9.51
C TYR A 135 4.65 27.00 11.00
N GLY A 136 3.73 26.10 11.37
CA GLY A 136 3.50 25.73 12.77
C GLY A 136 4.76 25.16 13.41
N PHE A 137 5.45 24.26 12.70
CA PHE A 137 6.72 23.71 13.18
C PHE A 137 7.81 24.79 13.34
N MET A 138 7.93 25.72 12.40
CA MET A 138 8.89 26.83 12.44
C MET A 138 8.58 27.79 13.58
N GLY A 139 7.32 28.14 13.82
CA GLY A 139 6.93 28.97 14.96
C GLY A 139 7.25 28.31 16.30
N TRP A 140 6.97 27.02 16.43
CA TRP A 140 7.38 26.26 17.62
C TRP A 140 8.90 26.23 17.81
N MET A 141 9.67 26.01 16.74
CA MET A 141 11.13 26.05 16.79
C MET A 141 11.67 27.43 17.13
N GLY A 142 11.10 28.49 16.56
CA GLY A 142 11.49 29.87 16.88
C GLY A 142 11.30 30.19 18.36
N TYR A 143 10.14 29.83 18.91
CA TYR A 143 9.88 29.94 20.34
C TYR A 143 10.90 29.15 21.16
N PHE A 144 11.12 27.89 20.78
CA PHE A 144 12.07 27.01 21.45
C PHE A 144 13.49 27.60 21.46
N PHE A 145 13.98 28.13 20.34
CA PHE A 145 15.30 28.75 20.25
C PHE A 145 15.41 30.00 21.10
N ALA A 146 14.43 30.91 21.04
CA ALA A 146 14.43 32.11 21.87
C ALA A 146 14.41 31.77 23.37
N ALA A 147 13.56 30.80 23.75
CA ALA A 147 13.45 30.31 25.11
C ALA A 147 14.74 29.63 25.61
N PHE A 148 15.39 28.83 24.76
CA PHE A 148 16.61 28.08 25.09
C PHE A 148 17.84 28.98 25.15
N LEU A 149 18.00 29.87 24.17
CA LEU A 149 19.13 30.80 24.08
C LEU A 149 19.01 31.95 25.08
N LYS A 150 17.86 32.11 25.76
CA LYS A 150 17.50 33.30 26.54
C LYS A 150 17.72 34.57 25.71
N ALA A 151 17.22 34.54 24.47
CA ALA A 151 17.47 35.61 23.52
C ALA A 151 16.92 36.94 24.03
N SER A 152 17.72 38.00 23.93
CA SER A 152 17.28 39.35 24.30
C SER A 152 16.57 40.03 23.12
N PRO A 153 15.71 41.03 23.36
CA PRO A 153 15.07 41.79 22.28
C PRO A 153 16.07 42.41 21.31
N ALA A 154 17.26 42.80 21.79
CA ALA A 154 18.35 43.35 20.97
C ALA A 154 19.00 42.31 20.03
N GLN A 155 18.91 41.01 20.36
CA GLN A 155 19.46 39.93 19.52
C GLN A 155 18.49 39.51 18.40
N LEU A 156 17.19 39.76 18.57
CA LEU A 156 16.16 39.35 17.59
C LEU A 156 16.46 39.81 16.15
N PRO A 157 16.88 41.07 15.88
CA PRO A 157 17.14 41.50 14.51
C PRO A 157 18.23 40.68 13.82
N ILE A 158 19.31 40.33 14.54
CA ILE A 158 20.42 39.53 14.03
C ILE A 158 19.96 38.08 13.78
N LEU A 159 19.16 37.52 14.68
CA LEU A 159 18.60 36.18 14.53
C LEU A 159 17.64 36.11 13.34
N LEU A 160 16.77 37.10 13.18
CA LEU A 160 15.88 37.21 12.02
C LEU A 160 16.64 37.39 10.72
N LEU A 161 17.74 38.16 10.73
CA LEU A 161 18.60 38.30 9.56
C LEU A 161 19.19 36.95 9.14
N ALA A 162 19.69 36.15 10.08
CA ALA A 162 20.18 34.79 9.81
C ALA A 162 19.08 33.92 9.17
N VAL A 163 17.88 33.91 9.75
CA VAL A 163 16.72 33.21 9.19
C VAL A 163 16.40 33.64 7.75
N VAL A 164 16.38 34.95 7.48
CA VAL A 164 16.10 35.49 6.15
C VAL A 164 17.16 35.03 5.17
N VAL A 165 18.44 35.13 5.53
CA VAL A 165 19.56 34.70 4.69
C VAL A 165 19.49 33.21 4.42
N GLY A 166 19.29 32.36 5.44
CA GLY A 166 19.09 30.93 5.27
C GLY A 166 17.89 30.60 4.37
N THR A 167 16.78 31.34 4.50
CA THR A 167 15.60 31.20 3.64
C THR A 167 15.89 31.57 2.20
N VAL A 168 16.62 32.67 1.95
CA VAL A 168 17.02 33.10 0.61
C VAL A 168 17.97 32.09 -0.04
N CYS A 169 18.99 31.64 0.69
CA CYS A 169 19.92 30.60 0.22
C CYS A 169 19.16 29.32 -0.17
N LEU A 170 18.27 28.84 0.70
CA LEU A 170 17.41 27.70 0.44
C LEU A 170 16.54 27.92 -0.81
N LEU A 171 15.90 29.08 -0.93
CA LEU A 171 15.00 29.39 -2.04
C LEU A 171 15.76 29.41 -3.37
N LEU A 172 16.88 30.12 -3.43
CA LEU A 172 17.76 30.19 -4.60
C LEU A 172 18.23 28.80 -5.01
N LEU A 173 18.70 27.99 -4.05
CA LEU A 173 19.16 26.64 -4.33
C LEU A 173 18.02 25.74 -4.83
N SER A 174 16.81 25.88 -4.26
CA SER A 174 15.62 25.12 -4.67
C SER A 174 15.09 25.47 -6.07
N MET A 175 15.43 26.66 -6.57
CA MET A 175 15.02 27.16 -7.89
C MET A 175 16.08 26.93 -8.97
N THR A 176 17.36 26.88 -8.59
CA THR A 176 18.49 26.76 -9.52
C THR A 176 19.03 25.33 -9.54
N VAL A 177 19.91 24.98 -8.60
CA VAL A 177 20.66 23.71 -8.55
C VAL A 177 19.75 22.52 -8.25
N LEU A 178 18.79 22.68 -7.33
CA LEU A 178 17.91 21.61 -6.83
C LEU A 178 16.53 21.63 -7.49
N ARG A 179 16.41 22.28 -8.67
CA ARG A 179 15.15 22.38 -9.39
C ARG A 179 14.62 21.01 -9.79
N VAL A 180 13.36 20.75 -9.43
CA VAL A 180 12.65 19.53 -9.79
C VAL A 180 12.23 19.60 -11.23
N HIS A 181 12.74 18.69 -12.06
CA HIS A 181 12.31 18.54 -13.44
C HIS A 181 11.26 17.44 -13.48
N THR A 182 9.97 17.82 -13.48
CA THR A 182 8.82 16.91 -13.40
C THR A 182 8.86 15.84 -14.50
N GLY A 183 9.10 16.23 -15.76
CA GLY A 183 9.21 15.26 -16.85
C GLY A 183 10.41 14.30 -16.80
N ARG A 184 11.54 14.70 -16.20
CA ARG A 184 12.67 13.77 -15.94
C ARG A 184 12.33 12.80 -14.80
N THR A 185 11.60 13.29 -13.81
CA THR A 185 11.18 12.52 -12.63
C THR A 185 10.13 11.48 -13.02
N LEU A 186 9.16 11.83 -13.86
CA LEU A 186 8.19 10.90 -14.44
C LEU A 186 8.89 9.79 -15.22
N ARG A 187 9.82 10.12 -16.13
CA ARG A 187 10.61 9.13 -16.89
C ARG A 187 11.39 8.19 -15.98
N ARG A 188 12.03 8.70 -14.92
CA ARG A 188 12.73 7.88 -13.92
C ARG A 188 11.76 6.96 -13.14
N THR A 189 10.57 7.44 -12.84
CA THR A 189 9.54 6.66 -12.14
C THR A 189 8.99 5.54 -13.03
N LEU A 190 8.75 5.82 -14.33
CA LEU A 190 8.42 4.79 -15.33
C LEU A 190 9.52 3.73 -15.47
N ARG A 191 10.80 4.14 -15.47
CA ARG A 191 11.93 3.19 -15.47
C ARG A 191 11.93 2.32 -14.21
N ALA A 192 11.59 2.89 -13.05
CA ALA A 192 11.46 2.12 -11.82
C ALA A 192 10.28 1.13 -11.87
N PHE A 193 9.14 1.51 -12.46
CA PHE A 193 8.03 0.59 -12.73
C PHE A 193 8.48 -0.59 -13.61
N ARG A 194 9.15 -0.32 -14.74
CA ARG A 194 9.71 -1.36 -15.62
C ARG A 194 10.68 -2.29 -14.88
N SER A 195 11.58 -1.72 -14.09
CA SER A 195 12.54 -2.50 -13.27
C SER A 195 11.84 -3.39 -12.24
N ARG A 196 10.77 -2.89 -11.59
CA ARG A 196 9.95 -3.67 -10.66
C ARG A 196 9.21 -4.81 -11.37
N GLY A 197 8.72 -4.59 -12.60
CA GLY A 197 8.10 -5.64 -13.42
C GLY A 197 9.06 -6.77 -13.76
N ARG A 198 10.30 -6.44 -14.14
CA ARG A 198 11.35 -7.45 -14.37
C ARG A 198 11.73 -8.20 -13.09
N ALA A 199 11.67 -7.55 -11.93
CA ALA A 199 11.91 -8.22 -10.65
C ALA A 199 10.80 -9.22 -10.27
N VAL A 200 9.56 -9.00 -10.73
CA VAL A 200 8.46 -9.99 -10.65
C VAL A 200 8.81 -11.20 -11.51
N ALA A 201 9.18 -10.98 -12.78
CA ALA A 201 9.60 -12.07 -13.67
C ALA A 201 10.81 -12.85 -13.13
N ALA A 202 11.82 -12.16 -12.58
CA ALA A 202 12.98 -12.80 -11.96
C ALA A 202 12.57 -13.73 -10.80
N THR A 203 11.70 -13.26 -9.92
CA THR A 203 11.21 -14.07 -8.78
C THR A 203 10.34 -15.24 -9.27
N GLY A 204 9.55 -15.04 -10.34
CA GLY A 204 8.79 -16.11 -10.99
C GLY A 204 9.70 -17.19 -11.58
N ALA A 205 10.80 -16.80 -12.24
CA ALA A 205 11.80 -17.74 -12.74
C ALA A 205 12.44 -18.57 -11.61
N ASP A 206 12.78 -17.93 -10.50
CA ASP A 206 13.36 -18.61 -9.33
C ASP A 206 12.39 -19.65 -8.74
N ILE A 207 11.08 -19.34 -8.73
CA ILE A 207 10.03 -20.25 -8.26
C ILE A 207 9.85 -21.45 -9.21
N LEU A 208 9.80 -21.20 -10.52
CA LEU A 208 9.61 -22.26 -11.52
C LEU A 208 10.83 -23.18 -11.68
N ALA A 209 12.01 -22.68 -11.34
CA ALA A 209 13.25 -23.45 -11.39
C ALA A 209 13.48 -24.30 -10.13
N ALA A 210 12.72 -24.07 -9.05
CA ALA A 210 12.80 -24.87 -7.83
C ALA A 210 11.83 -26.05 -7.91
N ASP A 211 12.25 -27.23 -7.44
CA ASP A 211 11.41 -28.42 -7.43
C ASP A 211 10.30 -28.33 -6.35
N ASP A 212 10.62 -27.78 -5.18
CA ASP A 212 9.65 -27.47 -4.12
C ASP A 212 9.99 -26.11 -3.46
N PRO A 213 9.38 -25.00 -3.91
CA PRO A 213 9.70 -23.68 -3.39
C PRO A 213 9.04 -23.40 -2.03
N ASP A 214 9.88 -23.13 -1.02
CA ASP A 214 9.46 -22.61 0.30
C ASP A 214 8.50 -21.40 0.22
N GLU A 215 7.82 -21.08 1.34
CA GLU A 215 6.99 -19.88 1.45
C GLU A 215 7.75 -18.55 1.19
N GLY A 216 9.08 -18.54 1.28
CA GLY A 216 9.94 -17.37 1.11
C GLY A 216 9.79 -16.71 -0.27
N PRO A 217 10.14 -17.40 -1.37
CA PRO A 217 9.90 -16.97 -2.74
C PRO A 217 8.49 -16.42 -3.00
N TRP A 218 7.43 -17.11 -2.56
CA TRP A 218 6.05 -16.66 -2.72
C TRP A 218 5.73 -15.34 -1.99
N ARG A 219 6.29 -15.15 -0.79
CA ARG A 219 6.19 -13.86 -0.06
C ARG A 219 6.94 -12.76 -0.78
N ARG A 220 8.11 -13.06 -1.37
CA ARG A 220 8.88 -12.11 -2.17
C ARG A 220 8.10 -11.69 -3.42
N LEU A 221 7.49 -12.64 -4.15
CA LEU A 221 6.68 -12.36 -5.34
C LEU A 221 5.53 -11.39 -5.02
N ARG A 222 4.73 -11.68 -3.98
CA ARG A 222 3.66 -10.79 -3.50
C ARG A 222 4.19 -9.40 -3.12
N GLY A 223 5.31 -9.34 -2.40
CA GLY A 223 5.95 -8.07 -2.04
C GLY A 223 6.44 -7.26 -3.26
N ARG A 224 6.82 -7.93 -4.36
CA ARG A 224 7.20 -7.27 -5.62
C ARG A 224 5.99 -6.71 -6.35
N GLN A 225 4.86 -7.41 -6.37
CA GLN A 225 3.60 -6.92 -6.96
C GLN A 225 3.09 -5.67 -6.23
N VAL A 226 3.10 -5.66 -4.88
CA VAL A 226 2.73 -4.46 -4.10
C VAL A 226 3.61 -3.26 -4.46
N ARG A 227 4.93 -3.47 -4.54
CA ARG A 227 5.86 -2.40 -4.95
C ARG A 227 5.61 -1.97 -6.40
N LEU A 228 5.24 -2.88 -7.31
CA LEU A 228 4.91 -2.50 -8.68
C LEU A 228 3.69 -1.56 -8.70
N ALA A 229 2.63 -1.91 -7.98
CA ALA A 229 1.42 -1.09 -7.86
C ALA A 229 1.72 0.29 -7.26
N GLU A 230 2.55 0.37 -6.21
CA GLU A 230 3.01 1.66 -5.66
C GLU A 230 3.75 2.51 -6.70
N ALA A 231 4.56 1.89 -7.56
CA ALA A 231 5.25 2.60 -8.64
C ALA A 231 4.27 3.12 -9.70
N ALA A 232 3.22 2.37 -10.01
CA ALA A 232 2.16 2.83 -10.90
C ALA A 232 1.42 4.06 -10.32
N LEU A 233 1.06 4.02 -9.03
CA LEU A 233 0.44 5.16 -8.34
C LEU A 233 1.37 6.39 -8.24
N MET A 234 2.69 6.18 -8.16
CA MET A 234 3.63 7.29 -8.24
C MET A 234 3.68 7.90 -9.64
N VAL A 235 3.63 7.10 -10.71
CA VAL A 235 3.51 7.62 -12.09
C VAL A 235 2.22 8.42 -12.23
N GLU A 236 1.11 7.88 -11.76
CA GLU A 236 -0.21 8.53 -11.73
C GLU A 236 -0.17 9.90 -11.04
N GLY A 237 0.45 9.98 -9.86
CA GLY A 237 0.55 11.25 -9.14
C GLY A 237 1.50 12.26 -9.79
N TRP A 238 2.51 11.82 -10.53
CA TRP A 238 3.34 12.72 -11.34
C TRP A 238 2.61 13.19 -12.61
N LEU A 239 1.69 12.41 -13.17
CA LEU A 239 0.91 12.82 -14.35
C LEU A 239 0.03 14.04 -14.08
N GLY A 240 -0.42 14.23 -12.84
CA GLY A 240 -1.17 15.42 -12.43
C GLY A 240 -0.32 16.68 -12.23
N GLU A 241 1.02 16.58 -12.24
CA GLU A 241 1.90 17.74 -12.07
C GLU A 241 2.14 18.47 -13.40
N GLN A 242 2.09 19.80 -13.36
CA GLN A 242 2.30 20.63 -14.55
C GLN A 242 3.68 20.37 -15.19
N GLY A 243 3.70 20.19 -16.51
CA GLY A 243 4.92 19.93 -17.29
C GLY A 243 5.57 18.56 -17.06
N ALA A 244 4.86 17.62 -16.40
CA ALA A 244 5.36 16.26 -16.20
C ALA A 244 5.26 15.41 -17.48
N THR A 245 4.18 15.54 -18.24
CA THR A 245 4.01 14.84 -19.52
C THR A 245 5.01 15.37 -20.56
N PRO A 246 5.80 14.49 -21.20
CA PRO A 246 6.64 14.90 -22.31
C PRO A 246 5.80 15.43 -23.49
N PRO A 247 6.34 16.32 -24.33
CA PRO A 247 5.69 16.71 -25.58
C PRO A 247 5.32 15.46 -26.41
N GLY A 248 4.08 15.41 -26.89
CA GLY A 248 3.53 14.29 -27.66
C GLY A 248 2.92 13.15 -26.84
N TRP A 249 2.95 13.22 -25.51
CA TRP A 249 2.32 12.23 -24.63
C TRP A 249 1.05 12.82 -23.99
N SER A 250 -0.06 12.09 -24.00
CA SER A 250 -1.24 12.44 -23.19
C SER A 250 -1.22 11.68 -21.86
N ALA A 251 -1.63 12.36 -20.77
CA ALA A 251 -1.67 11.77 -19.44
C ALA A 251 -2.66 10.59 -19.37
N ALA A 252 -3.84 10.75 -19.98
CA ALA A 252 -4.86 9.69 -20.07
C ALA A 252 -4.37 8.47 -20.87
N ALA A 253 -3.69 8.67 -22.02
CA ALA A 253 -3.12 7.54 -22.76
C ALA A 253 -2.01 6.83 -21.99
N LEU A 254 -1.18 7.57 -21.24
CA LEU A 254 -0.16 6.95 -20.41
C LEU A 254 -0.77 6.16 -19.25
N ARG A 255 -1.85 6.67 -18.62
CA ARG A 255 -2.63 5.92 -17.60
C ARG A 255 -3.13 4.60 -18.18
N ARG A 256 -3.75 4.63 -19.35
CA ARG A 256 -4.24 3.45 -20.09
C ARG A 256 -3.12 2.43 -20.31
N GLN A 257 -2.02 2.84 -20.91
CA GLN A 257 -0.86 1.99 -21.16
C GLN A 257 -0.24 1.44 -19.86
N LEU A 258 -0.26 2.20 -18.78
CA LEU A 258 0.23 1.76 -17.47
C LEU A 258 -0.70 0.72 -16.83
N ILE A 259 -2.02 0.83 -17.02
CA ILE A 259 -2.99 -0.20 -16.59
C ILE A 259 -2.71 -1.50 -17.34
N ASP A 260 -2.56 -1.43 -18.66
CA ASP A 260 -2.26 -2.59 -19.51
C ASP A 260 -0.93 -3.24 -19.12
N ALA A 261 0.11 -2.44 -18.88
CA ALA A 261 1.41 -2.97 -18.44
C ALA A 261 1.33 -3.62 -17.05
N GLN A 262 0.50 -3.10 -16.15
CA GLN A 262 0.31 -3.70 -14.83
C GLN A 262 -0.47 -5.01 -14.91
N LEU A 263 -1.55 -5.06 -15.71
CA LEU A 263 -2.32 -6.29 -15.97
C LEU A 263 -1.43 -7.36 -16.60
N ALA A 264 -0.56 -7.00 -17.53
CA ALA A 264 0.42 -7.92 -18.11
C ALA A 264 1.37 -8.50 -17.05
N VAL A 265 1.92 -7.67 -16.15
CA VAL A 265 2.79 -8.20 -15.07
C VAL A 265 2.02 -9.04 -14.05
N GLU A 266 0.76 -8.71 -13.78
CA GLU A 266 -0.11 -9.52 -12.93
C GLU A 266 -0.45 -10.86 -13.58
N GLY A 267 -0.72 -10.89 -14.88
CA GLY A 267 -0.90 -12.12 -15.66
C GLY A 267 0.35 -13.02 -15.64
N ILE A 268 1.54 -12.42 -15.77
CA ILE A 268 2.83 -13.11 -15.60
C ILE A 268 2.91 -13.78 -14.22
N ALA A 269 2.60 -13.04 -13.15
CA ALA A 269 2.67 -13.55 -11.78
C ALA A 269 1.57 -14.59 -11.46
N ALA A 270 0.36 -14.40 -11.99
CA ALA A 270 -0.78 -15.28 -11.79
C ALA A 270 -0.61 -16.65 -12.45
N ALA A 271 0.18 -16.74 -13.53
CA ALA A 271 0.50 -18.00 -14.18
C ALA A 271 1.46 -18.90 -13.35
N VAL A 272 2.26 -18.31 -12.44
CA VAL A 272 3.33 -19.04 -11.73
C VAL A 272 2.82 -20.25 -10.93
N PRO A 273 1.76 -20.18 -10.09
CA PRO A 273 1.28 -21.33 -9.31
C PRO A 273 0.76 -22.50 -10.14
N GLN A 274 0.22 -22.24 -11.34
CA GLN A 274 -0.25 -23.29 -12.24
C GLN A 274 0.93 -23.91 -12.98
N LEU A 275 1.91 -23.09 -13.38
CA LEU A 275 3.11 -23.53 -14.10
C LEU A 275 4.09 -24.34 -13.24
N THR A 276 4.10 -24.20 -11.91
CA THR A 276 4.89 -25.08 -11.03
C THR A 276 4.42 -26.53 -11.10
N ARG A 277 3.14 -26.76 -11.45
CA ARG A 277 2.54 -28.10 -11.60
C ARG A 277 2.49 -28.57 -13.06
N ALA A 278 3.00 -27.78 -14.00
CA ALA A 278 2.98 -28.11 -15.41
C ALA A 278 4.10 -29.12 -15.78
N PRO A 279 3.99 -29.83 -16.92
CA PRO A 279 5.05 -30.70 -17.42
C PRO A 279 6.39 -29.99 -17.53
N SER A 280 7.49 -30.73 -17.34
CA SER A 280 8.86 -30.18 -17.31
C SER A 280 9.19 -29.35 -18.54
N GLY A 281 8.79 -29.80 -19.74
CA GLY A 281 8.99 -29.08 -21.00
C GLY A 281 8.30 -27.70 -21.06
N VAL A 282 7.10 -27.57 -20.48
CA VAL A 282 6.36 -26.29 -20.39
C VAL A 282 6.96 -25.42 -19.29
N ARG A 283 7.32 -26.01 -18.14
CA ARG A 283 7.95 -25.33 -17.00
C ARG A 283 9.31 -24.71 -17.39
N GLU A 284 10.13 -25.42 -18.16
CA GLU A 284 11.41 -24.93 -18.68
C GLU A 284 11.23 -23.81 -19.70
N ALA A 285 10.28 -23.95 -20.63
CA ALA A 285 9.94 -22.90 -21.60
C ALA A 285 9.44 -21.63 -20.90
N ALA A 286 8.56 -21.77 -19.90
CA ALA A 286 8.08 -20.67 -19.07
C ALA A 286 9.23 -20.00 -18.29
N THR A 287 10.14 -20.79 -17.74
CA THR A 287 11.33 -20.28 -17.06
C THR A 287 12.23 -19.46 -18.01
N ARG A 288 12.38 -19.89 -19.27
CA ARG A 288 13.12 -19.12 -20.30
C ARG A 288 12.46 -17.76 -20.59
N VAL A 289 11.14 -17.72 -20.72
CA VAL A 289 10.38 -16.45 -20.88
C VAL A 289 10.66 -15.52 -19.70
N MET A 290 10.52 -16.02 -18.47
CA MET A 290 10.72 -15.25 -17.25
C MET A 290 12.15 -14.71 -17.11
N ARG A 291 13.17 -15.55 -17.42
CA ARG A 291 14.58 -15.15 -17.40
C ARG A 291 14.90 -14.08 -18.45
N ALA A 292 14.35 -14.20 -19.66
CA ALA A 292 14.53 -13.20 -20.72
C ALA A 292 13.90 -11.86 -20.34
N LEU A 293 12.68 -11.87 -19.79
CA LEU A 293 12.03 -10.68 -19.23
C LEU A 293 12.86 -10.06 -18.08
N ALA A 294 13.34 -10.88 -17.15
CA ALA A 294 14.18 -10.44 -16.03
C ALA A 294 15.47 -9.76 -16.51
N ALA A 295 16.11 -10.32 -17.54
CA ALA A 295 17.31 -9.77 -18.17
C ALA A 295 17.04 -8.45 -18.93
N GLY A 296 15.78 -8.15 -19.24
CA GLY A 296 15.40 -7.01 -20.08
C GLY A 296 15.68 -7.24 -21.57
N ASP A 297 15.93 -8.50 -21.97
CA ASP A 297 16.09 -8.87 -23.37
C ASP A 297 14.72 -9.07 -24.01
N GLN A 298 14.22 -8.00 -24.63
CA GLN A 298 12.92 -7.98 -25.28
C GLN A 298 12.84 -8.92 -26.49
N GLY A 299 13.95 -9.13 -27.20
CA GLY A 299 13.99 -10.01 -28.38
C GLY A 299 13.86 -11.46 -27.95
N ALA A 300 14.71 -11.88 -27.01
CA ALA A 300 14.67 -13.22 -26.45
C ALA A 300 13.33 -13.51 -25.75
N ALA A 301 12.75 -12.54 -25.04
CA ALA A 301 11.48 -12.72 -24.34
C ALA A 301 10.32 -13.01 -25.31
N VAL A 302 10.22 -12.25 -26.41
CA VAL A 302 9.18 -12.47 -27.43
C VAL A 302 9.36 -13.81 -28.13
N HIS A 303 10.61 -14.18 -28.46
CA HIS A 303 10.89 -15.47 -29.09
C HIS A 303 10.53 -16.64 -28.17
N ALA A 304 10.99 -16.61 -26.91
CA ALA A 304 10.64 -17.62 -25.91
C ALA A 304 9.12 -17.68 -25.65
N ALA A 305 8.41 -16.55 -25.68
CA ALA A 305 6.97 -16.51 -25.48
C ALA A 305 6.21 -17.18 -26.64
N ARG A 306 6.68 -17.02 -27.89
CA ARG A 306 6.11 -17.74 -29.04
C ARG A 306 6.32 -19.25 -28.94
N GLU A 307 7.51 -19.66 -28.51
CA GLU A 307 7.81 -21.09 -28.29
C GLU A 307 6.93 -21.68 -27.18
N LEU A 308 6.80 -20.97 -26.05
CA LEU A 308 5.91 -21.37 -24.96
C LEU A 308 4.46 -21.48 -25.45
N ARG A 309 4.00 -20.54 -26.28
CA ARG A 309 2.65 -20.56 -26.83
C ARG A 309 2.41 -21.80 -27.70
N ALA A 310 3.33 -22.12 -28.60
CA ALA A 310 3.23 -23.30 -29.46
C ALA A 310 3.14 -24.60 -28.64
N ARG A 311 3.94 -24.74 -27.58
CA ARG A 311 3.86 -25.89 -26.66
C ARG A 311 2.53 -25.91 -25.88
N ALA A 312 2.06 -24.75 -25.45
CA ALA A 312 0.82 -24.63 -24.70
C ALA A 312 -0.42 -25.00 -25.53
N ASP A 313 -0.40 -24.70 -26.83
CA ASP A 313 -1.46 -25.08 -27.76
C ASP A 313 -1.46 -26.60 -28.03
N ALA A 314 -0.29 -27.26 -27.97
CA ALA A 314 -0.18 -28.72 -28.07
C ALA A 314 -0.61 -29.46 -26.78
N GLU A 315 -0.30 -28.91 -25.60
CA GLU A 315 -0.55 -29.53 -24.29
C GLU A 315 -1.79 -28.97 -23.56
N SER A 316 -2.60 -28.13 -24.21
CA SER A 316 -3.79 -27.47 -23.64
C SER A 316 -3.54 -26.65 -22.35
N GLY A 317 -2.34 -26.09 -22.18
CA GLY A 317 -1.96 -25.34 -20.98
C GLY A 317 -2.45 -23.88 -20.96
N SER A 318 -3.57 -23.59 -20.29
CA SER A 318 -4.12 -22.21 -20.15
C SER A 318 -3.13 -21.22 -19.50
N ALA A 319 -2.43 -21.63 -18.45
CA ALA A 319 -1.44 -20.80 -17.75
C ALA A 319 -0.25 -20.41 -18.64
N ALA A 320 0.22 -21.34 -19.47
CA ALA A 320 1.32 -21.11 -20.40
C ALA A 320 0.92 -20.15 -21.52
N ARG A 321 -0.32 -20.28 -22.02
CA ARG A 321 -0.93 -19.32 -22.96
C ARG A 321 -1.03 -17.92 -22.36
N GLN A 322 -1.48 -17.81 -21.12
CA GLN A 322 -1.58 -16.54 -20.39
C GLN A 322 -0.20 -15.89 -20.18
N LEU A 323 0.80 -16.66 -19.74
CA LEU A 323 2.17 -16.16 -19.56
C LEU A 323 2.74 -15.64 -20.88
N ALA A 324 2.60 -16.40 -21.97
CA ALA A 324 3.10 -16.00 -23.28
C ALA A 324 2.47 -14.68 -23.77
N ALA A 325 1.14 -14.56 -23.69
CA ALA A 325 0.42 -13.34 -24.07
C ALA A 325 0.84 -12.14 -23.20
N SER A 326 0.81 -12.31 -21.89
CA SER A 326 1.17 -11.26 -20.93
C SER A 326 2.62 -10.78 -21.11
N ALA A 327 3.55 -11.70 -21.41
CA ALA A 327 4.94 -11.36 -21.71
C ALA A 327 5.07 -10.52 -22.99
N GLN A 328 4.32 -10.86 -24.04
CA GLN A 328 4.31 -10.13 -25.31
C GLN A 328 3.72 -8.72 -25.12
N ASP A 329 2.58 -8.60 -24.43
CA ASP A 329 1.93 -7.33 -24.15
C ASP A 329 2.85 -6.39 -23.35
N PHE A 330 3.48 -6.90 -22.29
CA PHE A 330 4.43 -6.12 -21.50
C PHE A 330 5.60 -5.62 -22.34
N VAL A 331 6.19 -6.48 -23.19
CA VAL A 331 7.29 -6.08 -24.08
C VAL A 331 6.85 -5.05 -25.11
N ALA A 332 5.66 -5.21 -25.70
CA ALA A 332 5.11 -4.28 -26.68
C ALA A 332 4.93 -2.88 -26.10
N ILE A 333 4.34 -2.77 -24.90
CA ILE A 333 4.14 -1.49 -24.21
C ILE A 333 5.48 -0.84 -23.84
N VAL A 334 6.43 -1.63 -23.32
CA VAL A 334 7.76 -1.09 -22.97
C VAL A 334 8.52 -0.61 -24.20
N ARG A 335 8.40 -1.28 -25.35
CA ARG A 335 8.95 -0.83 -26.64
C ARG A 335 8.33 0.48 -27.08
N HIS A 336 7.00 0.59 -27.01
CA HIS A 336 6.29 1.80 -27.37
C HIS A 336 6.75 3.01 -26.53
N TRP A 337 6.91 2.84 -25.22
CA TRP A 337 7.45 3.91 -24.38
C TRP A 337 8.89 4.29 -24.73
N ALA A 338 9.73 3.32 -25.10
CA ALA A 338 11.11 3.57 -25.51
C ALA A 338 11.17 4.34 -26.84
N SER A 339 10.31 4.01 -27.82
CA SER A 339 10.23 4.76 -29.09
C SER A 339 9.65 6.16 -28.89
N ALA A 340 8.65 6.30 -28.03
CA ALA A 340 8.07 7.60 -27.69
C ALA A 340 9.07 8.51 -26.93
N GLU A 341 10.02 7.93 -26.17
CA GLU A 341 11.14 8.66 -25.56
C GLU A 341 12.14 9.19 -26.62
N SER A 342 12.23 8.57 -27.81
CA SER A 342 13.15 8.96 -28.90
C SER A 342 12.59 9.99 -29.90
N GLY A 343 11.38 10.51 -29.70
CA GLY A 343 10.88 11.71 -30.41
C GLY A 343 10.10 11.48 -31.70
N THR A 344 9.56 10.29 -31.94
CA THR A 344 8.80 9.95 -33.16
C THR A 344 7.27 9.90 -32.97
N ALA A 345 6.73 10.37 -31.84
CA ALA A 345 5.29 10.32 -31.56
C ALA A 345 4.57 11.60 -32.01
N SER A 346 3.51 11.44 -32.82
CA SER A 346 2.56 12.49 -33.18
C SER A 346 1.67 12.85 -31.98
N GLY A 347 1.42 14.16 -31.82
CA GLY A 347 0.79 14.74 -30.64
C GLY A 347 -0.64 14.26 -30.37
N GLY A 348 -0.89 13.85 -29.13
CA GLY A 348 -2.24 13.71 -28.59
C GLY A 348 -2.72 15.01 -27.95
N GLU A 349 -4.01 15.28 -28.05
CA GLU A 349 -4.68 16.44 -27.49
C GLU A 349 -4.51 16.55 -25.97
N THR A 350 -4.55 17.79 -25.46
CA THR A 350 -4.42 18.07 -24.03
C THR A 350 -5.80 17.97 -23.39
N GLU A 351 -6.28 16.74 -23.17
CA GLU A 351 -7.47 16.50 -22.37
C GLU A 351 -7.25 16.95 -20.91
N GLY A 352 -8.31 17.45 -20.27
CA GLY A 352 -8.32 17.66 -18.81
C GLY A 352 -8.04 16.33 -18.11
N PHE A 353 -6.99 16.28 -17.27
CA PHE A 353 -6.57 15.08 -16.57
C PHE A 353 -6.66 15.30 -15.07
N GLU A 354 -7.56 14.58 -14.41
CA GLU A 354 -7.61 14.51 -12.95
C GLU A 354 -6.82 13.30 -12.46
N PRO A 355 -5.74 13.49 -11.68
CA PRO A 355 -4.95 12.38 -11.16
C PRO A 355 -5.70 11.65 -10.04
N ALA A 356 -5.66 10.30 -10.06
CA ALA A 356 -6.26 9.52 -8.98
C ALA A 356 -5.53 9.65 -7.62
N VAL A 357 -4.27 10.13 -7.64
CA VAL A 357 -3.44 10.29 -6.44
C VAL A 357 -2.69 11.62 -6.48
N THR A 358 -2.74 12.39 -5.39
CA THR A 358 -1.87 13.55 -5.18
C THR A 358 -0.64 13.16 -4.35
N LEU A 359 0.56 13.44 -4.85
CA LEU A 359 1.80 13.12 -4.13
C LEU A 359 2.06 14.09 -2.97
N ALA A 360 2.51 13.55 -1.83
CA ALA A 360 3.00 14.31 -0.70
C ALA A 360 4.53 14.23 -0.65
N MET A 361 5.22 15.37 -0.83
CA MET A 361 6.69 15.43 -0.90
C MET A 361 7.27 14.49 -1.98
N GLY A 362 6.58 14.38 -3.12
CA GLY A 362 6.97 13.50 -4.25
C GLY A 362 6.80 12.00 -4.00
N ASN A 363 6.10 11.60 -2.93
CA ASN A 363 5.78 10.20 -2.62
C ASN A 363 4.28 10.01 -2.42
N LEU A 364 3.84 8.76 -2.31
CA LEU A 364 2.46 8.43 -1.94
C LEU A 364 2.12 8.96 -0.53
N PRO A 365 0.86 9.38 -0.29
CA PRO A 365 0.40 9.80 1.03
C PRO A 365 0.58 8.71 2.10
N GLY A 366 0.87 9.14 3.32
CA GLY A 366 0.94 8.25 4.49
C GLY A 366 -0.42 7.96 5.11
N SER A 367 -0.44 7.15 6.17
CA SER A 367 -1.66 6.72 6.89
C SER A 367 -2.48 7.87 7.48
N ALA A 368 -1.85 9.00 7.80
CA ALA A 368 -2.55 10.20 8.24
C ALA A 368 -3.58 10.73 7.22
N ALA A 369 -3.35 10.51 5.92
CA ALA A 369 -4.31 10.89 4.88
C ALA A 369 -5.59 10.04 4.90
N VAL A 370 -5.53 8.82 5.44
CA VAL A 370 -6.67 7.91 5.61
C VAL A 370 -7.38 8.17 6.93
N ALA A 371 -6.61 8.44 7.98
CA ALA A 371 -7.14 8.64 9.32
C ALA A 371 -7.82 9.99 9.53
N LYS A 372 -7.62 10.97 8.63
CA LYS A 372 -8.22 12.31 8.74
C LYS A 372 -9.75 12.26 8.76
N ASP A 373 -10.34 11.32 8.01
CA ASP A 373 -11.79 11.19 7.84
C ASP A 373 -12.43 10.23 8.87
N VAL A 374 -11.64 9.73 9.82
CA VAL A 374 -12.09 8.73 10.81
C VAL A 374 -12.41 9.41 12.13
N SER A 375 -13.67 9.29 12.56
CA SER A 375 -14.12 9.76 13.87
C SER A 375 -13.43 8.98 15.01
N ALA A 376 -13.13 9.67 16.10
CA ALA A 376 -12.50 9.03 17.26
C ALA A 376 -13.51 8.21 18.06
N ARG A 377 -13.03 7.19 18.76
CA ARG A 377 -13.90 6.34 19.58
C ARG A 377 -14.40 7.11 20.80
N GLY A 378 -15.71 7.14 21.01
CA GLY A 378 -16.39 7.69 22.17
C GLY A 378 -17.88 7.32 22.12
N ALA A 379 -18.51 7.12 23.28
CA ALA A 379 -19.95 6.95 23.36
C ALA A 379 -20.65 8.12 22.64
N HIS A 380 -21.87 7.91 22.13
CA HIS A 380 -22.70 8.93 21.45
C HIS A 380 -22.79 10.29 22.19
N TRP A 381 -22.42 10.30 23.47
CA TRP A 381 -22.39 11.43 24.39
C TRP A 381 -21.09 12.26 24.46
N ASN A 382 -19.94 11.83 23.90
CA ASN A 382 -18.71 12.64 23.97
C ASN A 382 -18.55 13.55 22.73
N PRO A 383 -18.77 14.88 22.84
CA PRO A 383 -18.66 15.80 21.71
C PRO A 383 -17.24 15.89 21.14
N LEU A 384 -16.22 15.55 21.93
CA LEU A 384 -14.81 15.55 21.49
C LEU A 384 -14.49 14.45 20.48
N SER A 385 -15.35 13.44 20.34
CA SER A 385 -15.21 12.36 19.33
C SER A 385 -15.38 12.86 17.89
N ARG A 386 -16.09 13.98 17.70
CA ARG A 386 -16.38 14.60 16.39
C ARG A 386 -15.29 15.56 15.91
N LEU A 387 -14.25 15.78 16.72
CA LEU A 387 -13.17 16.70 16.37
C LEU A 387 -12.31 16.15 15.22
N ASP A 388 -11.89 17.04 14.31
CA ASP A 388 -10.95 16.72 13.24
C ASP A 388 -9.62 16.15 13.80
N LEU A 389 -8.95 15.33 13.00
CA LEU A 389 -7.67 14.69 13.36
C LEU A 389 -6.65 15.71 13.85
N ASN A 390 -6.52 16.85 13.16
CA ASN A 390 -5.53 17.87 13.53
C ASN A 390 -5.84 18.53 14.87
N THR A 391 -7.13 18.79 15.16
CA THR A 391 -7.55 19.36 16.45
C THR A 391 -7.32 18.38 17.59
N ARG A 392 -7.62 17.10 17.37
CA ARG A 392 -7.33 16.04 18.35
C ARG A 392 -5.84 15.89 18.61
N GLN A 393 -5.04 15.84 17.55
CA GLN A 393 -3.58 15.80 17.67
C GLN A 393 -3.04 17.03 18.40
N ALA A 394 -3.62 18.22 18.19
CA ALA A 394 -3.24 19.42 18.91
C ALA A 394 -3.47 19.24 20.42
N ILE A 395 -4.65 18.76 20.83
CA ILE A 395 -4.96 18.46 22.24
C ILE A 395 -4.00 17.40 22.80
N GLN A 396 -3.78 16.30 22.09
CA GLN A 396 -2.86 15.24 22.51
C GLN A 396 -1.43 15.77 22.70
N VAL A 397 -0.93 16.55 21.74
CA VAL A 397 0.41 17.14 21.81
C VAL A 397 0.51 18.15 22.95
N THR A 398 -0.54 18.92 23.23
CA THR A 398 -0.60 19.84 24.38
C THR A 398 -0.50 19.08 25.70
N VAL A 399 -1.31 18.04 25.90
CA VAL A 399 -1.28 17.23 27.12
C VAL A 399 0.06 16.50 27.26
N ALA A 400 0.54 15.86 26.19
CA ALA A 400 1.83 15.16 26.19
C ALA A 400 3.00 16.12 26.41
N GLY A 401 2.96 17.30 25.80
CA GLY A 401 3.96 18.34 25.97
C GLY A 401 4.01 18.86 27.40
N ALA A 402 2.85 19.20 27.99
CA ALA A 402 2.75 19.65 29.37
C ALA A 402 3.30 18.60 30.35
N LEU A 403 2.85 17.34 30.23
CA LEU A 403 3.35 16.25 31.06
C LEU A 403 4.86 16.01 30.88
N ALA A 404 5.35 16.04 29.64
CA ALA A 404 6.77 15.85 29.35
C ALA A 404 7.65 16.98 29.90
N ILE A 405 7.14 18.22 29.91
CA ILE A 405 7.81 19.36 30.55
C ILE A 405 7.86 19.14 32.07
N LEU A 406 6.75 18.78 32.71
CA LEU A 406 6.67 18.59 34.16
C LEU A 406 7.58 17.45 34.63
N VAL A 407 7.45 16.27 34.02
CA VAL A 407 8.27 15.10 34.37
C VAL A 407 9.73 15.31 33.99
N GLY A 408 9.99 15.90 32.82
CA GLY A 408 11.35 16.22 32.38
C GLY A 408 12.04 17.21 33.31
N GLN A 409 11.34 18.18 33.88
CA GLN A 409 11.90 19.12 34.86
C GLN A 409 12.30 18.46 36.17
N ALA A 410 11.56 17.43 36.60
CA ALA A 410 11.90 16.66 37.78
C ALA A 410 13.21 15.86 37.59
N VAL A 411 13.56 15.50 36.35
CA VAL A 411 14.82 14.82 36.02
C VAL A 411 15.95 15.82 35.77
N SER A 412 15.72 16.81 34.92
CA SER A 412 16.69 17.88 34.66
C SER A 412 15.98 19.23 34.43
N PRO A 413 16.20 20.22 35.32
CA PRO A 413 15.65 21.56 35.15
C PRO A 413 16.13 22.26 33.87
N THR A 414 17.28 21.83 33.32
CA THR A 414 17.95 22.49 32.19
C THR A 414 17.74 21.78 30.85
N ARG A 415 17.45 20.47 30.85
CA ARG A 415 17.43 19.66 29.62
C ARG A 415 16.07 19.04 29.25
N TYR A 416 15.02 19.25 30.07
CA TYR A 416 13.63 18.78 29.88
C TYR A 416 13.05 18.92 28.45
N TYR A 417 13.63 19.77 27.60
CA TYR A 417 13.27 19.89 26.21
C TYR A 417 13.42 18.61 25.38
N TRP A 418 14.34 17.70 25.70
CA TRP A 418 14.44 16.43 24.95
C TRP A 418 13.18 15.57 25.14
N ALA A 419 12.63 15.57 26.36
CA ALA A 419 11.35 14.94 26.66
C ALA A 419 10.21 15.62 25.89
N ALA A 420 10.17 16.95 25.89
CA ALA A 420 9.15 17.71 25.14
C ALA A 420 9.22 17.48 23.62
N ILE A 421 10.42 17.47 23.03
CA ILE A 421 10.63 17.18 21.59
C ILE A 421 10.22 15.74 21.29
N ALA A 422 10.58 14.77 22.15
CA ALA A 422 10.21 13.38 21.96
C ALA A 422 8.68 13.18 21.99
N ALA A 423 8.00 13.80 22.96
CA ALA A 423 6.54 13.79 23.06
C ALA A 423 5.88 14.47 21.84
N PHE A 424 6.35 15.65 21.42
CA PHE A 424 5.83 16.35 20.24
C PHE A 424 5.99 15.54 18.96
N VAL A 425 7.19 15.01 18.71
CA VAL A 425 7.50 14.29 17.47
C VAL A 425 6.78 12.93 17.42
N ALA A 426 6.42 12.34 18.55
CA ALA A 426 5.64 11.09 18.60
C ALA A 426 4.33 11.19 17.80
N PHE A 427 3.66 12.35 17.84
CA PHE A 427 2.40 12.59 17.12
C PHE A 427 2.57 13.18 15.72
N THR A 428 3.77 13.62 15.34
CA THR A 428 4.01 14.21 14.01
C THR A 428 3.88 13.14 12.90
N GLY A 429 2.79 13.14 12.15
CA GLY A 429 2.56 12.19 11.04
C GLY A 429 2.20 10.76 11.47
N ALA A 430 2.02 10.51 12.77
CA ALA A 430 1.41 9.29 13.30
C ALA A 430 -0.07 9.55 13.55
N SER A 431 -0.93 8.68 13.03
CA SER A 431 -2.38 8.90 13.03
C SER A 431 -3.14 7.93 13.92
N THR A 432 -2.54 6.78 14.23
CA THR A 432 -3.13 5.74 15.08
C THR A 432 -2.26 5.48 16.31
N ARG A 433 -2.88 4.92 17.36
CA ARG A 433 -2.19 4.50 18.61
C ARG A 433 -0.93 3.67 18.36
N PHE A 434 -1.06 2.68 17.47
CA PHE A 434 0.03 1.75 17.19
C PHE A 434 1.18 2.41 16.43
N GLU A 435 0.88 3.36 15.53
CA GLU A 435 1.92 4.14 14.85
C GLU A 435 2.68 5.02 15.83
N THR A 436 1.97 5.69 16.74
CA THR A 436 2.61 6.48 17.80
C THR A 436 3.48 5.59 18.67
N PHE A 437 3.02 4.40 19.04
CA PHE A 437 3.80 3.41 19.79
C PHE A 437 5.08 2.98 19.06
N ILE A 438 4.97 2.52 17.81
CA ILE A 438 6.14 2.12 17.01
C ILE A 438 7.12 3.28 16.88
N LYS A 439 6.61 4.50 16.65
CA LYS A 439 7.44 5.68 16.46
C LYS A 439 8.18 6.06 17.74
N SER A 440 7.48 6.07 18.88
CA SER A 440 8.07 6.30 20.20
C SER A 440 9.14 5.24 20.52
N PHE A 441 8.85 3.95 20.29
CA PHE A 441 9.81 2.87 20.50
C PHE A 441 11.04 2.99 19.59
N ASN A 442 10.84 3.19 18.28
CA ASN A 442 11.90 3.40 17.31
C ASN A 442 12.76 4.63 17.63
N ARG A 443 12.19 5.66 18.27
CA ARG A 443 12.94 6.84 18.72
C ARG A 443 13.92 6.47 19.83
N VAL A 444 13.47 5.72 20.84
CA VAL A 444 14.32 5.26 21.95
C VAL A 444 15.41 4.33 21.40
N LEU A 445 15.05 3.34 20.60
CA LEU A 445 15.99 2.38 20.02
C LEU A 445 17.04 3.06 19.12
N GLY A 446 16.60 3.97 18.24
CA GLY A 446 17.49 4.72 17.36
C GLY A 446 18.42 5.65 18.14
N THR A 447 17.94 6.25 19.22
CA THR A 447 18.77 7.11 20.09
C THR A 447 19.80 6.28 20.82
N LEU A 448 19.41 5.17 21.45
CA LEU A 448 20.32 4.25 22.13
C LEU A 448 21.45 3.75 21.20
N ALA A 449 21.08 3.20 20.04
CA ALA A 449 22.05 2.71 19.07
C ALA A 449 22.94 3.83 18.52
N GLY A 450 22.36 5.01 18.28
CA GLY A 450 23.08 6.18 17.78
C GLY A 450 24.09 6.72 18.79
N LEU A 451 23.73 6.73 20.09
CA LEU A 451 24.62 7.13 21.18
C LEU A 451 25.82 6.20 21.30
N PHE A 452 25.61 4.88 21.21
CA PHE A 452 26.70 3.90 21.26
C PHE A 452 27.75 4.16 20.16
N VAL A 453 27.30 4.35 18.92
CA VAL A 453 28.19 4.66 17.79
C VAL A 453 28.77 6.07 17.88
N ALA A 454 28.01 7.04 18.39
CA ALA A 454 28.46 8.41 18.55
C ALA A 454 29.64 8.55 19.52
N ILE A 455 29.65 7.78 20.61
CA ILE A 455 30.77 7.76 21.57
C ILE A 455 32.06 7.26 20.90
N ALA A 456 31.96 6.19 20.11
CA ALA A 456 33.11 5.67 19.35
C ALA A 456 33.60 6.70 18.31
N LEU A 457 32.68 7.30 17.55
CA LEU A 457 33.02 8.33 16.57
C LEU A 457 33.62 9.58 17.22
N ALA A 458 33.12 10.03 18.38
CA ALA A 458 33.65 11.21 19.06
C ALA A 458 35.13 11.04 19.45
N ARG A 459 35.55 9.82 19.80
CA ARG A 459 36.98 9.52 20.05
C ARG A 459 37.81 9.58 18.78
N LEU A 460 37.28 9.07 17.66
CA LEU A 460 37.95 9.08 16.36
C LEU A 460 38.01 10.48 15.73
N THR A 461 37.00 11.31 15.97
CA THR A 461 36.88 12.65 15.39
C THR A 461 37.51 13.74 16.27
N ALA A 462 37.96 13.39 17.48
CA ALA A 462 38.59 14.30 18.42
C ALA A 462 39.76 15.06 17.75
N GLY A 463 39.78 16.39 17.90
CA GLY A 463 40.80 17.26 17.31
C GLY A 463 40.70 17.54 15.81
N HIS A 464 39.80 16.85 15.07
CA HIS A 464 39.72 16.95 13.60
C HIS A 464 38.42 17.62 13.12
N THR A 465 38.35 18.95 13.17
CA THR A 465 37.13 19.73 12.85
C THR A 465 36.54 19.41 11.47
N TYR A 466 37.37 19.27 10.43
CA TYR A 466 36.90 18.93 9.09
C TYR A 466 36.26 17.53 9.02
N LEU A 467 36.81 16.58 9.76
CA LEU A 467 36.28 15.22 9.84
C LEU A 467 34.93 15.22 10.59
N ILE A 468 34.80 16.01 11.65
CA ILE A 468 33.51 16.21 12.35
C ILE A 468 32.45 16.75 11.38
N ILE A 469 32.77 17.80 10.61
CA ILE A 469 31.84 18.38 9.63
C ILE A 469 31.46 17.33 8.56
N ALA A 470 32.43 16.58 8.05
CA ALA A 470 32.17 15.52 7.07
C ALA A 470 31.22 14.45 7.61
N VAL A 471 31.42 14.01 8.86
CA VAL A 471 30.53 13.05 9.54
C VAL A 471 29.14 13.64 9.75
N ILE A 472 29.02 14.91 10.13
CA ILE A 472 27.73 15.61 10.26
C ILE A 472 26.97 15.61 8.93
N LEU A 473 27.61 15.99 7.83
CA LEU A 473 26.97 16.02 6.50
C LEU A 473 26.61 14.62 6.00
N ALA A 474 27.46 13.62 6.24
CA ALA A 474 27.18 12.22 5.90
C ALA A 474 25.99 11.68 6.71
N CYS A 475 25.92 11.98 8.01
CA CYS A 475 24.80 11.58 8.86
C CYS A 475 23.50 12.30 8.45
N LEU A 476 23.56 13.58 8.08
CA LEU A 476 22.42 14.30 7.52
C LEU A 476 21.91 13.64 6.24
N PHE A 477 22.83 13.29 5.32
CA PHE A 477 22.49 12.58 4.08
C PHE A 477 21.79 11.25 4.38
N CYS A 478 22.41 10.39 5.18
CA CYS A 478 21.88 9.08 5.53
C CYS A 478 20.55 9.19 6.30
N GLY A 479 20.43 10.15 7.21
CA GLY A 479 19.22 10.43 7.96
C GLY A 479 18.05 10.77 7.06
N PHE A 480 18.23 11.71 6.12
CA PHE A 480 17.20 12.05 5.15
C PHE A 480 16.89 10.94 4.16
N TYR A 481 17.90 10.22 3.68
CA TYR A 481 17.73 9.12 2.73
C TYR A 481 16.91 7.97 3.34
N LEU A 482 17.16 7.66 4.62
CA LEU A 482 16.55 6.54 5.34
C LEU A 482 15.28 6.91 6.11
N MET A 483 14.93 8.19 6.25
CA MET A 483 13.71 8.68 6.92
C MET A 483 12.45 7.93 6.50
N ARG A 484 12.31 7.61 5.20
CA ARG A 484 11.15 6.91 4.66
C ARG A 484 11.29 5.37 4.67
N VAL A 485 12.50 4.86 4.90
CA VAL A 485 12.77 3.41 4.98
C VAL A 485 12.58 2.92 6.41
N SER A 486 13.18 3.63 7.37
CA SER A 486 13.09 3.31 8.79
C SER A 486 13.26 4.58 9.62
N TYR A 487 12.22 4.90 10.40
CA TYR A 487 12.28 6.00 11.35
C TYR A 487 13.38 5.80 12.41
N ALA A 488 13.64 4.55 12.84
CA ALA A 488 14.71 4.24 13.77
C ALA A 488 16.10 4.58 13.19
N LEU A 489 16.35 4.24 11.93
CA LEU A 489 17.62 4.55 11.25
C LEU A 489 17.81 6.06 11.09
N MET A 490 16.75 6.80 10.78
CA MET A 490 16.83 8.27 10.75
C MET A 490 17.23 8.85 12.10
N ILE A 491 16.57 8.42 13.19
CA ILE A 491 16.91 8.89 14.55
C ILE A 491 18.33 8.48 14.93
N PHE A 492 18.78 7.30 14.52
CA PHE A 492 20.17 6.85 14.71
C PHE A 492 21.18 7.84 14.10
N PHE A 493 21.06 8.17 12.82
CA PHE A 493 21.98 9.11 12.16
C PHE A 493 21.87 10.54 12.70
N ILE A 494 20.66 11.02 12.99
CA ILE A 494 20.46 12.34 13.62
C ILE A 494 21.06 12.38 15.03
N THR A 495 21.05 11.25 15.74
CA THR A 495 21.67 11.15 17.07
C THR A 495 23.17 11.31 17.02
N ILE A 496 23.82 10.64 16.06
CA ILE A 496 25.25 10.76 15.81
C ILE A 496 25.60 12.19 15.39
N MET A 497 24.85 12.77 14.45
CA MET A 497 25.03 14.16 14.01
C MET A 497 25.01 15.15 15.19
N LEU A 498 24.00 15.03 16.06
CA LEU A 498 23.88 15.91 17.24
C LEU A 498 25.01 15.69 18.26
N ALA A 499 25.47 14.45 18.44
CA ALA A 499 26.60 14.17 19.31
C ALA A 499 27.90 14.80 18.76
N GLN A 500 28.13 14.69 17.45
CA GLN A 500 29.25 15.36 16.79
C GLN A 500 29.18 16.89 16.90
N LEU A 501 27.97 17.47 16.84
CA LEU A 501 27.78 18.90 17.13
C LEU A 501 28.17 19.24 18.59
N TYR A 502 27.82 18.41 19.56
CA TYR A 502 28.27 18.60 20.95
C TYR A 502 29.78 18.48 21.14
N THR A 503 30.45 17.64 20.34
CA THR A 503 31.92 17.58 20.30
C THR A 503 32.51 18.92 19.84
N VAL A 504 31.99 19.52 18.77
CA VAL A 504 32.43 20.85 18.30
C VAL A 504 32.17 21.93 19.34
N LEU A 505 31.07 21.83 20.07
CA LEU A 505 30.72 22.78 21.14
C LEU A 505 31.49 22.56 22.45
N ASN A 506 32.34 21.53 22.52
CA ASN A 506 33.06 21.11 23.73
C ASN A 506 32.13 20.86 24.94
N GLN A 507 30.91 20.37 24.68
CA GLN A 507 29.89 20.07 25.70
C GLN A 507 29.58 18.57 25.79
N LEU A 508 30.32 17.74 25.06
CA LEU A 508 30.12 16.30 25.06
C LEU A 508 30.54 15.70 26.41
N SER A 509 29.60 15.04 27.10
CA SER A 509 29.90 14.23 28.28
C SER A 509 29.01 12.99 28.33
N ASP A 510 29.49 11.94 28.99
CA ASP A 510 28.74 10.68 29.15
C ASP A 510 27.40 10.91 29.86
N GLN A 511 27.37 11.82 30.84
CA GLN A 511 26.16 12.22 31.54
C GLN A 511 25.14 12.91 30.62
N VAL A 512 25.59 13.79 29.72
CA VAL A 512 24.69 14.44 28.74
C VAL A 512 24.09 13.42 27.78
N MET A 513 24.86 12.38 27.43
CA MET A 513 24.39 11.32 26.53
C MET A 513 23.40 10.37 27.22
N LEU A 514 23.64 9.99 28.48
CA LEU A 514 22.69 9.22 29.28
C LEU A 514 21.38 9.99 29.53
N LEU A 515 21.49 11.27 29.93
CA LEU A 515 20.33 12.13 30.16
C LEU A 515 19.47 12.27 28.90
N ARG A 516 20.11 12.34 27.72
CA ARG A 516 19.39 12.37 26.44
C ARG A 516 18.57 11.11 26.21
N LEU A 517 19.08 9.95 26.57
CA LEU A 517 18.35 8.69 26.47
C LEU A 517 17.17 8.65 27.45
N GLU A 518 17.39 9.04 28.70
CA GLU A 518 16.37 9.11 29.76
C GLU A 518 15.23 10.05 29.37
N GLU A 519 15.52 11.29 29.01
CA GLU A 519 14.51 12.28 28.63
C GLU A 519 13.76 11.85 27.35
N THR A 520 14.46 11.23 26.41
CA THR A 520 13.81 10.67 25.21
C THR A 520 12.87 9.51 25.56
N ALA A 521 13.25 8.66 26.50
CA ALA A 521 12.43 7.55 26.99
C ALA A 521 11.19 8.07 27.74
N ILE A 522 11.34 9.11 28.58
CA ILE A 522 10.23 9.77 29.29
C ILE A 522 9.24 10.35 28.28
N GLY A 523 9.72 11.16 27.33
CA GLY A 523 8.85 11.76 26.31
C GLY A 523 8.17 10.71 25.43
N ALA A 524 8.87 9.62 25.08
CA ALA A 524 8.31 8.50 24.34
C ALA A 524 7.21 7.77 25.15
N GLY A 525 7.45 7.51 26.43
CA GLY A 525 6.49 6.89 27.35
C GLY A 525 5.24 7.74 27.54
N ILE A 526 5.40 9.05 27.78
CA ILE A 526 4.30 10.00 27.88
C ILE A 526 3.51 10.08 26.56
N GLY A 527 4.20 10.13 25.42
CA GLY A 527 3.56 10.10 24.11
C GLY A 527 2.70 8.84 23.90
N ILE A 528 3.20 7.68 24.33
CA ILE A 528 2.43 6.42 24.31
C ILE A 528 1.21 6.53 25.23
N ALA A 529 1.39 6.89 26.50
CA ALA A 529 0.31 7.00 27.47
C ALA A 529 -0.80 7.95 27.00
N VAL A 530 -0.44 9.14 26.52
CA VAL A 530 -1.39 10.12 26.00
C VAL A 530 -2.10 9.59 24.75
N SER A 531 -1.40 8.90 23.84
CA SER A 531 -2.04 8.31 22.66
C SER A 531 -3.08 7.25 23.00
N LEU A 532 -2.92 6.55 24.13
CA LEU A 532 -3.83 5.50 24.60
C LEU A 532 -5.04 6.08 25.35
N VAL A 533 -4.87 7.19 26.08
CA VAL A 533 -5.88 7.75 26.99
C VAL A 533 -6.63 8.93 26.38
N VAL A 534 -5.94 9.84 25.69
CA VAL A 534 -6.51 11.11 25.22
C VAL A 534 -7.04 10.95 23.80
N ILE A 535 -8.37 10.81 23.66
CA ILE A 535 -9.09 10.72 22.38
C ILE A 535 -8.46 9.68 21.42
N PRO A 536 -8.41 8.39 21.83
CA PRO A 536 -7.70 7.35 21.08
C PRO A 536 -8.36 7.06 19.73
N LEU A 537 -7.55 7.04 18.65
CA LEU A 537 -7.97 6.47 17.37
C LEU A 537 -7.58 5.00 17.31
N SER A 538 -8.56 4.14 17.05
CA SER A 538 -8.26 2.73 16.88
C SER A 538 -7.77 2.42 15.48
N THR A 539 -6.65 1.71 15.40
CA THR A 539 -6.15 1.13 14.15
C THR A 539 -7.21 0.25 13.48
N LYS A 540 -8.06 -0.46 14.25
CA LYS A 540 -9.17 -1.27 13.69
C LYS A 540 -10.23 -0.39 13.01
N ASP A 541 -10.53 0.78 13.57
CA ASP A 541 -11.56 1.69 13.05
C ASP A 541 -11.04 2.37 11.76
N THR A 542 -9.75 2.75 11.75
CA THR A 542 -9.07 3.25 10.53
C THR A 542 -9.01 2.20 9.42
N VAL A 543 -8.72 0.93 9.75
CA VAL A 543 -8.77 -0.17 8.77
C VAL A 543 -10.19 -0.39 8.24
N ARG A 544 -11.21 -0.29 9.11
CA ARG A 544 -12.62 -0.42 8.71
C ARG A 544 -13.05 0.73 7.80
N SER A 545 -12.65 1.96 8.10
CA SER A 545 -12.93 3.12 7.24
C SER A 545 -12.19 3.04 5.89
N ALA A 546 -10.92 2.61 5.88
CA ALA A 546 -10.19 2.38 4.63
C ALA A 546 -10.86 1.31 3.75
N ARG A 547 -11.33 0.22 4.37
CA ARG A 547 -12.14 -0.82 3.71
C ARG A 547 -13.45 -0.27 3.16
N ALA A 548 -14.16 0.54 3.95
CA ALA A 548 -15.41 1.17 3.54
C ALA A 548 -15.20 2.07 2.30
N ASN A 549 -14.14 2.89 2.30
CA ASN A 549 -13.78 3.71 1.14
C ASN A 549 -13.41 2.88 -0.09
N PHE A 550 -12.74 1.74 0.09
CA PHE A 550 -12.44 0.81 -1.01
C PHE A 550 -13.72 0.28 -1.66
N PHE A 551 -14.69 -0.18 -0.87
CA PHE A 551 -15.96 -0.70 -1.39
C PHE A 551 -16.85 0.40 -1.99
N ALA A 552 -16.84 1.60 -1.41
CA ALA A 552 -17.54 2.75 -1.96
C ALA A 552 -17.02 3.11 -3.36
N ASP A 553 -15.70 3.19 -3.55
CA ASP A 553 -15.10 3.49 -4.86
C ASP A 553 -15.26 2.31 -5.85
N LEU A 554 -15.32 1.06 -5.36
CA LEU A 554 -15.68 -0.09 -6.19
C LEU A 554 -17.12 0.00 -6.70
N ALA A 555 -18.07 0.41 -5.84
CA ALA A 555 -19.45 0.63 -6.24
C ALA A 555 -19.56 1.72 -7.31
N VAL A 556 -18.83 2.83 -7.16
CA VAL A 556 -18.77 3.90 -8.18
C VAL A 556 -18.27 3.38 -9.53
N LEU A 557 -17.18 2.59 -9.53
CA LEU A 557 -16.68 1.96 -10.76
C LEU A 557 -17.70 1.03 -11.41
N LEU A 558 -18.41 0.21 -10.62
CA LEU A 558 -19.43 -0.70 -11.11
C LEU A 558 -20.68 0.02 -11.63
N ARG A 559 -21.09 1.15 -11.03
CA ARG A 559 -22.19 1.99 -11.54
C ARG A 559 -21.80 2.67 -12.85
N ALA A 560 -20.59 3.23 -12.95
CA ALA A 560 -20.08 3.79 -14.21
C ALA A 560 -19.99 2.72 -15.31
N ALA A 561 -19.60 1.48 -14.95
CA ALA A 561 -19.62 0.34 -15.86
C ALA A 561 -21.04 -0.02 -16.30
N ALA A 562 -22.02 -0.04 -15.39
CA ALA A 562 -23.42 -0.29 -15.71
C ALA A 562 -23.96 0.77 -16.68
N HIS A 563 -23.67 2.05 -16.42
CA HIS A 563 -24.08 3.17 -17.26
C HIS A 563 -23.55 3.04 -18.70
N ARG A 564 -22.25 2.76 -18.85
CA ARG A 564 -21.64 2.50 -20.17
C ARG A 564 -22.26 1.31 -20.92
N LEU A 565 -22.86 0.36 -20.20
CA LEU A 565 -23.53 -0.83 -20.75
C LEU A 565 -25.04 -0.60 -20.93
N GLY A 566 -25.50 0.65 -20.99
CA GLY A 566 -26.88 1.00 -21.31
C GLY A 566 -27.87 0.93 -20.15
N VAL A 567 -27.38 0.78 -18.91
CA VAL A 567 -28.21 0.77 -17.71
C VAL A 567 -28.30 2.19 -17.15
N PRO A 568 -29.48 2.85 -17.14
CA PRO A 568 -29.59 4.25 -16.72
C PRO A 568 -29.11 4.46 -15.28
N GLY A 569 -28.45 5.60 -15.00
CA GLY A 569 -28.08 5.96 -13.64
C GLY A 569 -29.30 6.28 -12.79
N GLU A 570 -29.16 6.21 -11.47
CA GLU A 570 -30.17 6.74 -10.54
C GLU A 570 -30.03 8.26 -10.36
N SER A 571 -28.91 8.84 -10.81
CA SER A 571 -28.61 10.28 -10.72
C SER A 571 -27.75 10.75 -11.90
N GLU A 572 -27.91 12.00 -12.34
CA GLU A 572 -27.16 12.62 -13.45
C GLU A 572 -25.62 12.60 -13.22
N ASN A 573 -25.18 12.61 -11.96
CA ASN A 573 -23.75 12.56 -11.61
C ASN A 573 -23.12 11.15 -11.73
N GLU A 574 -23.91 10.09 -11.91
CA GLU A 574 -23.38 8.72 -12.07
C GLU A 574 -22.82 8.45 -13.48
N GLU A 575 -23.02 9.37 -14.41
CA GLU A 575 -22.85 9.18 -15.85
C GLU A 575 -21.41 9.47 -16.37
N GLU A 576 -20.59 10.22 -15.62
CA GLU A 576 -19.37 10.87 -16.15
C GLU A 576 -18.00 10.32 -15.65
N GLY A 577 -17.91 9.03 -15.34
CA GLY A 577 -16.66 8.42 -14.85
C GLY A 577 -15.81 7.73 -15.93
N ASP A 578 -14.57 8.19 -16.16
CA ASP A 578 -13.55 7.41 -16.91
C ASP A 578 -13.20 6.11 -16.13
N PRO A 579 -13.49 4.91 -16.66
CA PRO A 579 -13.23 3.65 -15.95
C PRO A 579 -11.76 3.45 -15.61
N ASP A 580 -10.84 3.96 -16.43
CA ASP A 580 -9.40 3.88 -16.16
C ASP A 580 -9.03 4.73 -14.94
N GLY A 581 -9.57 5.95 -14.85
CA GLY A 581 -9.44 6.83 -13.68
C GLY A 581 -10.00 6.19 -12.42
N LEU A 582 -11.23 5.65 -12.48
CA LEU A 582 -11.88 4.99 -11.34
C LEU A 582 -11.11 3.73 -10.88
N ALA A 583 -10.58 2.94 -11.81
CA ALA A 583 -9.75 1.79 -11.47
C ALA A 583 -8.45 2.21 -10.75
N ARG A 584 -7.88 3.37 -11.10
CA ARG A 584 -6.71 3.95 -10.40
C ARG A 584 -7.06 4.51 -9.03
N VAL A 585 -8.24 5.08 -8.86
CA VAL A 585 -8.75 5.48 -7.54
C VAL A 585 -8.88 4.24 -6.64
N LEU A 586 -9.42 3.14 -7.16
CA LEU A 586 -9.52 1.88 -6.42
C LEU A 586 -8.14 1.30 -6.04
N ASP A 587 -7.16 1.33 -6.95
CA ASP A 587 -5.77 0.95 -6.63
C ASP A 587 -5.20 1.82 -5.49
N HIS A 588 -5.50 3.11 -5.47
CA HIS A 588 -5.09 4.00 -4.38
C HIS A 588 -5.74 3.60 -3.05
N ARG A 589 -7.04 3.27 -3.05
CA ARG A 589 -7.74 2.78 -1.84
C ARG A 589 -7.20 1.45 -1.34
N LEU A 590 -6.82 0.55 -2.25
CA LEU A 590 -6.14 -0.69 -1.88
C LEU A 590 -4.79 -0.39 -1.22
N GLN A 591 -3.99 0.52 -1.78
CA GLN A 591 -2.72 0.93 -1.18
C GLN A 591 -2.91 1.54 0.21
N GLN A 592 -3.92 2.40 0.39
CA GLN A 592 -4.29 2.96 1.69
C GLN A 592 -4.69 1.88 2.69
N THR A 593 -5.54 0.93 2.29
CA THR A 593 -5.98 -0.21 3.10
C THR A 593 -4.81 -1.09 3.54
N ASN A 594 -3.92 -1.45 2.61
CA ASN A 594 -2.72 -2.22 2.89
C ASN A 594 -1.79 -1.51 3.88
N MET A 595 -1.62 -0.20 3.72
CA MET A 595 -0.77 0.60 4.61
C MET A 595 -1.30 0.61 6.05
N VAL A 596 -2.61 0.82 6.26
CA VAL A 596 -3.20 0.86 7.60
C VAL A 596 -3.40 -0.53 8.23
N ALA A 597 -3.54 -1.58 7.40
CA ALA A 597 -3.67 -2.96 7.86
C ALA A 597 -2.32 -3.64 8.17
N ALA A 598 -1.23 -3.21 7.54
CA ALA A 598 0.10 -3.80 7.71
C ALA A 598 0.57 -3.95 9.17
N PRO A 599 0.37 -2.96 10.06
CA PRO A 599 0.54 -3.10 11.51
C PRO A 599 -0.08 -4.37 12.12
N LEU A 600 -1.37 -4.59 11.86
CA LEU A 600 -2.16 -5.68 12.44
C LEU A 600 -1.78 -7.05 11.83
N MET A 601 -1.32 -7.06 10.58
CA MET A 601 -0.84 -8.27 9.91
C MET A 601 0.51 -8.76 10.44
N ARG A 602 1.35 -7.88 11.01
CA ARG A 602 2.68 -8.23 11.56
C ARG A 602 2.64 -8.75 12.99
N GLN A 603 1.56 -8.53 13.73
CA GLN A 603 1.42 -8.98 15.10
C GLN A 603 1.30 -10.52 15.13
N ARG A 604 2.44 -11.20 15.26
CA ARG A 604 2.49 -12.67 15.42
C ARG A 604 1.98 -13.16 16.78
N LEU A 605 1.81 -12.24 17.73
CA LEU A 605 1.60 -12.54 19.16
C LEU A 605 0.12 -12.60 19.60
N ALA A 606 -0.87 -12.40 18.70
CA ALA A 606 -2.28 -12.44 19.11
C ALA A 606 -3.23 -13.01 18.03
N GLY A 607 -3.63 -14.28 18.18
CA GLY A 607 -4.91 -14.83 17.71
C GLY A 607 -5.10 -15.15 16.21
N SER A 608 -6.23 -15.83 15.93
CA SER A 608 -6.75 -16.21 14.60
C SER A 608 -7.06 -15.00 13.68
N ASP A 609 -7.29 -13.82 14.28
CA ASP A 609 -7.63 -12.56 13.60
C ASP A 609 -6.60 -12.13 12.55
N SER A 610 -5.28 -12.26 12.81
CA SER A 610 -4.25 -11.84 11.86
C SER A 610 -4.16 -12.73 10.61
N ARG A 611 -4.63 -13.99 10.65
CA ARG A 611 -4.72 -14.85 9.46
C ARG A 611 -5.92 -14.45 8.61
N ARG A 612 -7.09 -14.25 9.22
CA ARG A 612 -8.31 -13.78 8.54
C ARG A 612 -8.10 -12.43 7.87
N LEU A 613 -7.48 -11.47 8.56
CA LEU A 613 -7.17 -10.16 7.99
C LEU A 613 -6.21 -10.26 6.80
N ARG A 614 -5.17 -11.11 6.88
CA ARG A 614 -4.25 -11.36 5.77
C ARG A 614 -4.98 -11.94 4.55
N HIS A 615 -5.87 -12.90 4.77
CA HIS A 615 -6.68 -13.49 3.70
C HIS A 615 -7.60 -12.46 3.05
N ARG A 616 -8.33 -11.65 3.83
CA ARG A 616 -9.20 -10.57 3.31
C ARG A 616 -8.42 -9.53 2.50
N VAL A 617 -7.23 -9.15 2.94
CA VAL A 617 -6.34 -8.23 2.19
C VAL A 617 -5.92 -8.82 0.84
N VAL A 618 -5.71 -10.14 0.77
CA VAL A 618 -5.47 -10.82 -0.51
C VAL A 618 -6.72 -10.73 -1.39
N LEU A 619 -7.91 -10.99 -0.85
CA LEU A 619 -9.16 -10.85 -1.60
C LEU A 619 -9.40 -9.42 -2.11
N TYR A 620 -9.11 -8.39 -1.33
CA TYR A 620 -9.16 -6.99 -1.81
C TYR A 620 -8.18 -6.73 -2.95
N THR A 621 -6.99 -7.35 -2.88
CA THR A 621 -5.98 -7.24 -3.94
C THR A 621 -6.48 -7.88 -5.23
N VAL A 622 -7.07 -9.07 -5.14
CA VAL A 622 -7.65 -9.80 -6.28
C VAL A 622 -8.85 -9.03 -6.85
N CYS A 623 -9.72 -8.50 -5.99
CA CYS A 623 -10.85 -7.66 -6.39
C CYS A 623 -10.40 -6.44 -7.20
N ALA A 624 -9.37 -5.71 -6.74
CA ALA A 624 -8.81 -4.57 -7.47
C ALA A 624 -8.20 -4.98 -8.82
N SER A 625 -7.54 -6.15 -8.90
CA SER A 625 -7.04 -6.69 -10.17
C SER A 625 -8.17 -6.97 -11.16
N TYR A 626 -9.28 -7.58 -10.74
CA TYR A 626 -10.43 -7.83 -11.61
C TYR A 626 -11.20 -6.55 -11.97
N ALA A 627 -11.26 -5.57 -11.08
CA ALA A 627 -11.81 -4.25 -11.40
C ALA A 627 -10.98 -3.52 -12.48
N ARG A 628 -9.65 -3.63 -12.43
CA ARG A 628 -8.78 -3.13 -13.50
C ARG A 628 -8.98 -3.88 -14.81
N GLU A 629 -9.17 -5.19 -14.77
CA GLU A 629 -9.48 -5.98 -15.95
C GLU A 629 -10.82 -5.56 -16.57
N LEU A 630 -11.85 -5.35 -15.74
CA LEU A 630 -13.14 -4.81 -16.17
C LEU A 630 -12.98 -3.46 -16.85
N ALA A 631 -12.28 -2.50 -16.23
CA ALA A 631 -12.00 -1.19 -16.82
C ALA A 631 -11.28 -1.31 -18.18
N ALA A 632 -10.28 -2.18 -18.27
CA ALA A 632 -9.50 -2.37 -19.50
C ALA A 632 -10.36 -2.94 -20.65
N VAL A 633 -11.30 -3.84 -20.35
CA VAL A 633 -12.24 -4.41 -21.32
C VAL A 633 -13.30 -3.39 -21.73
N LEU A 634 -13.86 -2.62 -20.79
CA LEU A 634 -14.88 -1.60 -21.05
C LEU A 634 -14.42 -0.50 -22.03
N ARG A 635 -13.11 -0.29 -22.19
CA ARG A 635 -12.58 0.63 -23.23
C ARG A 635 -12.89 0.18 -24.65
N ARG A 636 -13.06 -1.13 -24.87
CA ARG A 636 -13.29 -1.72 -26.20
C ARG A 636 -14.77 -1.90 -26.52
N VAL A 637 -15.64 -1.67 -25.55
CA VAL A 637 -17.09 -1.78 -25.69
C VAL A 637 -17.61 -0.41 -26.09
N GLU A 638 -18.20 -0.31 -27.27
CA GLU A 638 -18.97 0.87 -27.66
C GLU A 638 -20.24 0.94 -26.80
N ALA A 639 -20.66 2.15 -26.43
CA ALA A 639 -21.86 2.35 -25.61
C ALA A 639 -23.08 1.84 -26.38
N ASP A 640 -23.66 0.72 -25.93
CA ASP A 640 -24.89 0.18 -26.48
C ASP A 640 -26.08 0.73 -25.69
N PRO A 641 -27.07 1.39 -26.33
CA PRO A 641 -28.25 1.89 -25.65
C PRO A 641 -29.18 0.80 -25.09
N ARG A 642 -28.93 -0.50 -25.37
CA ARG A 642 -29.74 -1.61 -24.85
C ARG A 642 -29.02 -2.36 -23.72
N PRO A 643 -29.57 -2.35 -22.48
CA PRO A 643 -28.94 -3.03 -21.35
C PRO A 643 -28.99 -4.56 -21.49
N ASP A 644 -27.82 -5.17 -21.65
CA ASP A 644 -27.66 -6.62 -21.63
C ASP A 644 -27.54 -7.18 -20.18
N GLY A 645 -27.31 -8.50 -20.06
CA GLY A 645 -27.12 -9.14 -18.75
C GLY A 645 -25.92 -8.60 -17.98
N THR A 646 -24.88 -8.13 -18.66
CA THR A 646 -23.65 -7.62 -18.04
C THR A 646 -23.87 -6.25 -17.39
N GLY A 647 -24.64 -5.37 -18.02
CA GLY A 647 -25.02 -4.08 -17.41
C GLY A 647 -25.81 -4.26 -16.11
N ARG A 648 -26.80 -5.17 -16.10
CA ARG A 648 -27.57 -5.50 -14.89
C ARG A 648 -26.69 -6.12 -13.81
N ALA A 649 -25.79 -7.03 -14.18
CA ALA A 649 -24.83 -7.62 -13.24
C ALA A 649 -23.94 -6.55 -12.58
N CYS A 650 -23.44 -5.56 -13.35
CA CYS A 650 -22.70 -4.42 -12.80
C CYS A 650 -23.51 -3.68 -11.73
N ARG A 651 -24.80 -3.39 -11.99
CA ARG A 651 -25.67 -2.69 -11.04
C ARG A 651 -25.86 -3.51 -9.75
N TYR A 652 -26.15 -4.81 -9.85
CA TYR A 652 -26.31 -5.65 -8.66
C TYR A 652 -25.01 -5.79 -7.86
N LEU A 653 -23.86 -5.96 -8.52
CA LEU A 653 -22.57 -6.00 -7.84
C LEU A 653 -22.21 -4.64 -7.21
N ALA A 654 -22.64 -3.52 -7.79
CA ALA A 654 -22.49 -2.20 -7.18
C ALA A 654 -23.31 -2.07 -5.89
N ALA A 655 -24.53 -2.64 -5.85
CA ALA A 655 -25.34 -2.72 -4.65
C ALA A 655 -24.64 -3.56 -3.56
N VAL A 656 -24.12 -4.75 -3.91
CA VAL A 656 -23.31 -5.58 -2.99
C VAL A 656 -22.12 -4.81 -2.44
N ALA A 657 -21.37 -4.11 -3.29
CA ALA A 657 -20.24 -3.30 -2.86
C ALA A 657 -20.70 -2.19 -1.88
N SER A 658 -21.84 -1.55 -2.14
CA SER A 658 -22.41 -0.52 -1.26
C SER A 658 -22.82 -1.08 0.11
N GLU A 659 -23.46 -2.25 0.15
CA GLU A 659 -23.85 -2.93 1.38
C GLU A 659 -22.62 -3.37 2.21
N LEU A 660 -21.56 -3.82 1.53
CA LEU A 660 -20.29 -4.20 2.18
C LEU A 660 -19.56 -3.02 2.86
N VAL A 661 -19.88 -1.76 2.50
CA VAL A 661 -19.37 -0.56 3.19
C VAL A 661 -19.74 -0.61 4.67
N GLU A 662 -21.03 -0.81 4.95
CA GLU A 662 -21.60 -0.73 6.30
C GLU A 662 -21.50 -2.06 7.05
N HIS A 663 -21.52 -3.18 6.33
CA HIS A 663 -21.58 -4.54 6.85
C HIS A 663 -20.56 -4.80 7.98
N ARG A 664 -21.07 -5.30 9.11
CA ARG A 664 -20.33 -5.78 10.29
C ARG A 664 -20.48 -7.30 10.41
N PRO A 665 -19.46 -8.00 10.93
CA PRO A 665 -19.58 -9.43 11.20
C PRO A 665 -20.80 -9.73 12.07
N GLY A 666 -21.64 -10.67 11.64
CA GLY A 666 -22.86 -11.10 12.35
C GLY A 666 -24.10 -10.23 12.13
N GLN A 667 -24.11 -9.33 11.14
CA GLN A 667 -25.32 -8.65 10.66
C GLN A 667 -25.97 -9.46 9.53
N ASP A 668 -27.30 -9.28 9.38
CA ASP A 668 -28.08 -9.87 8.30
C ASP A 668 -27.43 -9.64 6.93
N THR A 669 -27.25 -10.72 6.16
CA THR A 669 -26.69 -10.74 4.82
C THR A 669 -27.75 -10.88 3.73
N SER A 670 -29.04 -10.94 4.08
CA SER A 670 -30.14 -11.21 3.15
C SER A 670 -30.15 -10.34 1.88
N GLU A 671 -29.87 -9.03 2.02
CA GLU A 671 -29.78 -8.13 0.86
C GLU A 671 -28.53 -8.39 -0.01
N ILE A 672 -27.40 -8.68 0.64
CA ILE A 672 -26.14 -9.05 -0.04
C ILE A 672 -26.34 -10.34 -0.83
N ASP A 673 -26.93 -11.34 -0.20
CA ASP A 673 -27.20 -12.65 -0.80
C ASP A 673 -28.20 -12.53 -1.96
N ARG A 674 -29.26 -11.72 -1.80
CA ARG A 674 -30.21 -11.40 -2.87
C ARG A 674 -29.52 -10.76 -4.07
N ASN A 675 -28.69 -9.74 -3.86
CA ASN A 675 -28.02 -9.04 -4.94
C ASN A 675 -26.94 -9.89 -5.61
N LEU A 676 -26.24 -10.75 -4.85
CA LEU A 676 -25.31 -11.74 -5.40
C LEU A 676 -26.06 -12.74 -6.30
N TYR A 677 -27.21 -13.26 -5.84
CA TYR A 677 -28.07 -14.14 -6.64
C TYR A 677 -28.55 -13.46 -7.93
N LEU A 678 -29.04 -12.23 -7.84
CA LEU A 678 -29.50 -11.46 -9.00
C LEU A 678 -28.36 -11.17 -10.00
N ALA A 679 -27.15 -10.89 -9.49
CA ALA A 679 -25.96 -10.73 -10.32
C ALA A 679 -25.60 -12.03 -11.05
N ALA A 680 -25.60 -13.17 -10.36
CA ALA A 680 -25.33 -14.48 -10.97
C ALA A 680 -26.34 -14.80 -12.08
N ARG A 681 -27.63 -14.58 -11.83
CA ARG A 681 -28.70 -14.77 -12.83
C ARG A 681 -28.55 -13.84 -14.03
N ALA A 682 -28.16 -12.59 -13.81
CA ALA A 682 -27.92 -11.64 -14.90
C ALA A 682 -26.71 -12.07 -15.77
N LEU A 683 -25.66 -12.63 -15.16
CA LEU A 683 -24.50 -13.16 -15.88
C LEU A 683 -24.82 -14.41 -16.72
N GLN A 684 -25.85 -15.18 -16.38
CA GLN A 684 -26.29 -16.35 -17.17
C GLN A 684 -27.06 -15.98 -18.45
N GLN A 685 -27.49 -14.72 -18.59
CA GLN A 685 -28.21 -14.27 -19.77
C GLN A 685 -27.27 -14.18 -20.99
N ARG A 686 -27.82 -14.40 -22.20
CA ARG A 686 -27.04 -14.32 -23.44
C ARG A 686 -26.36 -12.95 -23.56
N THR A 687 -25.07 -12.98 -23.79
CA THR A 687 -24.24 -11.81 -24.09
C THR A 687 -23.95 -11.72 -25.58
N THR A 688 -23.46 -10.57 -26.02
CA THR A 688 -22.88 -10.42 -27.35
C THR A 688 -21.40 -10.80 -27.32
N PRO A 689 -20.77 -11.08 -28.48
CA PRO A 689 -19.32 -11.27 -28.55
C PRO A 689 -18.51 -10.10 -28.00
N THR A 690 -19.08 -8.89 -28.00
CA THR A 690 -18.45 -7.67 -27.46
C THR A 690 -18.52 -7.60 -25.94
N THR A 691 -19.59 -8.12 -25.31
CA THR A 691 -19.76 -8.13 -23.84
C THR A 691 -19.34 -9.44 -23.17
N GLU A 692 -18.98 -10.47 -23.96
CA GLU A 692 -18.38 -11.72 -23.49
C GLU A 692 -17.17 -11.52 -22.53
N PRO A 693 -16.18 -10.68 -22.85
CA PRO A 693 -15.04 -10.50 -21.96
C PRO A 693 -15.41 -9.71 -20.70
N VAL A 694 -16.44 -8.85 -20.79
CA VAL A 694 -17.02 -8.13 -19.65
C VAL A 694 -17.65 -9.14 -18.69
N ARG A 695 -18.43 -10.11 -19.21
CA ARG A 695 -19.00 -11.18 -18.39
C ARG A 695 -17.92 -11.94 -17.62
N HIS A 696 -16.83 -12.34 -18.28
CA HIS A 696 -15.74 -13.05 -17.60
C HIS A 696 -15.06 -12.24 -16.49
N ALA A 697 -14.91 -10.92 -16.65
CA ALA A 697 -14.39 -10.05 -15.60
C ALA A 697 -15.40 -9.95 -14.43
N LEU A 698 -16.69 -9.78 -14.74
CA LEU A 698 -17.76 -9.69 -13.74
C LEU A 698 -17.99 -11.00 -12.97
N SER A 699 -17.90 -12.17 -13.62
CA SER A 699 -18.02 -13.46 -12.93
C SER A 699 -16.92 -13.65 -11.88
N ARG A 700 -15.70 -13.21 -12.18
CA ARG A 700 -14.57 -13.25 -11.22
C ARG A 700 -14.74 -12.24 -10.09
N LEU A 701 -15.25 -11.04 -10.38
CA LEU A 701 -15.61 -10.07 -9.35
C LEU A 701 -16.73 -10.59 -8.44
N HIS A 702 -17.76 -11.21 -9.02
CA HIS A 702 -18.85 -11.85 -8.29
C HIS A 702 -18.32 -12.92 -7.32
N GLN A 703 -17.46 -13.83 -7.79
CA GLN A 703 -16.84 -14.87 -6.94
C GLN A 703 -16.07 -14.28 -5.75
N VAL A 704 -15.29 -13.23 -5.98
CA VAL A 704 -14.50 -12.60 -4.89
C VAL A 704 -15.40 -11.84 -3.92
N LEU A 705 -16.44 -11.17 -4.40
CA LEU A 705 -17.42 -10.49 -3.55
C LEU A 705 -18.24 -11.47 -2.72
N TYR A 706 -18.64 -12.59 -3.32
CA TYR A 706 -19.27 -13.72 -2.62
C TYR A 706 -18.35 -14.23 -1.50
N GLN A 707 -17.08 -14.54 -1.80
CA GLN A 707 -16.11 -14.95 -0.77
C GLN A 707 -15.92 -13.88 0.33
N LEU A 708 -15.94 -12.60 -0.02
CA LEU A 708 -15.81 -11.51 0.95
C LEU A 708 -17.04 -11.35 1.85
N ALA A 709 -18.23 -11.71 1.37
CA ALA A 709 -19.47 -11.75 2.13
C ALA A 709 -19.51 -12.99 3.05
N THR A 710 -19.24 -14.18 2.51
CA THR A 710 -19.34 -15.47 3.23
C THR A 710 -18.15 -15.78 4.14
N ALA A 711 -16.97 -15.21 3.90
CA ALA A 711 -15.80 -15.35 4.81
C ALA A 711 -16.00 -14.68 6.19
N SER A 712 -17.21 -14.17 6.49
CA SER A 712 -17.66 -13.84 7.84
C SER A 712 -17.86 -15.10 8.71
N GLU A 713 -18.17 -16.26 8.11
CA GLU A 713 -18.66 -17.44 8.85
C GLU A 713 -17.68 -18.62 8.91
N VAL A 714 -16.87 -18.85 7.89
CA VAL A 714 -16.10 -20.10 7.78
C VAL A 714 -14.68 -20.00 8.35
N ALA A 715 -14.41 -20.79 9.38
CA ALA A 715 -13.08 -20.98 9.95
C ALA A 715 -12.10 -21.58 8.93
N ALA A 716 -10.84 -21.18 9.05
CA ALA A 716 -9.72 -21.56 8.20
C ALA A 716 -9.59 -23.08 7.96
N SER A 717 -9.81 -23.53 6.72
CA SER A 717 -9.16 -24.70 6.14
C SER A 717 -8.38 -24.27 4.88
N PRO A 718 -7.07 -24.54 4.77
CA PRO A 718 -6.33 -24.29 3.55
C PRO A 718 -6.65 -25.41 2.55
N TYR A 719 -7.19 -25.04 1.38
CA TYR A 719 -7.80 -25.91 0.35
C TYR A 719 -9.27 -26.23 0.60
N LEU A 720 -10.14 -25.27 0.24
CA LEU A 720 -11.51 -25.52 -0.16
C LEU A 720 -11.82 -24.57 -1.31
N ILE A 721 -11.91 -25.14 -2.51
CA ILE A 721 -12.83 -24.64 -3.54
C ILE A 721 -14.22 -24.84 -2.91
N PRO A 722 -15.16 -23.88 -2.98
CA PRO A 722 -16.49 -24.10 -2.41
C PRO A 722 -17.14 -25.27 -3.14
N ASP A 723 -17.40 -26.36 -2.42
CA ASP A 723 -18.43 -27.33 -2.80
C ASP A 723 -19.78 -26.63 -2.57
N GLU A 724 -20.64 -26.67 -3.58
CA GLU A 724 -21.97 -26.09 -3.56
C GLU A 724 -22.87 -26.84 -2.55
N GLU A 725 -23.13 -26.13 -1.45
CA GLU A 725 -24.33 -26.11 -0.59
C GLU A 725 -24.88 -27.41 0.01
N SER A 726 -24.68 -27.52 1.33
CA SER A 726 -25.57 -28.17 2.28
C SER A 726 -26.81 -27.30 2.58
N ASP A 727 -27.97 -27.85 2.21
CA ASP A 727 -29.33 -27.81 2.77
C ASP A 727 -29.87 -26.66 3.67
N GLU A 728 -31.09 -26.28 3.28
CA GLU A 728 -32.31 -25.98 4.07
C GLU A 728 -32.44 -24.66 4.85
N ALA A 729 -33.19 -23.72 4.25
CA ALA A 729 -34.24 -22.96 4.95
C ALA A 729 -35.41 -22.59 4.00
N GLU A 730 -36.61 -22.91 4.45
CA GLU A 730 -37.96 -22.91 3.86
C GLU A 730 -38.48 -21.73 2.99
N ALA A 731 -39.16 -22.12 1.89
CA ALA A 731 -40.44 -21.65 1.31
C ALA A 731 -40.51 -20.42 0.33
N PRO A 732 -41.62 -20.24 -0.44
CA PRO A 732 -42.04 -21.06 -1.59
C PRO A 732 -42.35 -20.19 -2.84
N VAL A 733 -41.89 -20.54 -4.05
CA VAL A 733 -42.47 -19.99 -5.30
C VAL A 733 -42.51 -21.04 -6.40
N ARG A 734 -43.74 -21.36 -6.81
CA ARG A 734 -44.14 -22.22 -7.92
C ARG A 734 -43.86 -21.49 -9.25
N ALA A 735 -43.03 -22.07 -10.12
CA ALA A 735 -42.92 -21.68 -11.52
C ALA A 735 -42.68 -22.91 -12.41
N GLU A 736 -43.42 -22.97 -13.51
CA GLU A 736 -43.65 -24.11 -14.40
C GLU A 736 -42.38 -24.64 -15.11
N ARG A 737 -42.29 -25.97 -15.23
CA ARG A 737 -41.28 -26.72 -16.01
C ARG A 737 -41.67 -26.77 -17.50
N PRO A 738 -40.72 -26.62 -18.45
CA PRO A 738 -40.83 -27.18 -19.78
C PRO A 738 -40.34 -28.64 -19.84
N ALA A 739 -40.77 -29.34 -20.89
CA ALA A 739 -40.84 -30.80 -21.06
C ALA A 739 -39.54 -31.63 -20.88
N ALA A 740 -39.72 -32.84 -20.35
CA ALA A 740 -38.70 -33.86 -20.10
C ALA A 740 -38.27 -34.61 -21.38
N SER A 741 -36.97 -34.89 -21.50
CA SER A 741 -36.42 -35.94 -22.37
C SER A 741 -36.53 -37.31 -21.67
N GLU A 742 -36.85 -38.35 -22.43
CA GLU A 742 -37.14 -39.72 -21.94
C GLU A 742 -36.01 -40.34 -21.08
N PRO A 743 -36.34 -41.06 -19.98
CA PRO A 743 -35.37 -41.81 -19.18
C PRO A 743 -34.92 -43.10 -19.87
N ARG A 744 -33.64 -43.45 -19.74
CA ARG A 744 -33.07 -44.76 -20.11
C ARG A 744 -32.79 -45.56 -18.83
N ASP A 745 -33.18 -46.84 -18.81
CA ASP A 745 -32.91 -47.78 -17.70
C ASP A 745 -31.41 -48.15 -17.62
N THR A 746 -30.61 -47.28 -17.02
CA THR A 746 -29.23 -47.58 -16.63
C THR A 746 -29.14 -47.57 -15.11
N ALA A 747 -28.90 -48.74 -14.51
CA ALA A 747 -28.75 -48.89 -13.07
C ALA A 747 -27.26 -49.03 -12.69
N LEU A 748 -26.86 -48.45 -11.55
CA LEU A 748 -25.48 -48.46 -11.06
C LEU A 748 -25.46 -48.95 -9.62
N HIS A 749 -24.66 -49.98 -9.33
CA HIS A 749 -24.54 -50.55 -8.00
C HIS A 749 -23.07 -50.73 -7.61
N GLY A 750 -22.79 -51.00 -6.34
CA GLY A 750 -21.42 -51.19 -5.88
C GLY A 750 -21.32 -51.31 -4.37
N SER A 751 -20.09 -51.32 -3.87
CA SER A 751 -19.79 -51.42 -2.44
C SER A 751 -18.72 -50.43 -1.99
N VAL A 752 -18.74 -50.06 -0.71
CA VAL A 752 -17.78 -49.16 -0.08
C VAL A 752 -17.10 -49.87 1.07
N GLN A 753 -15.76 -49.97 1.00
CA GLN A 753 -14.94 -50.66 1.98
C GLN A 753 -13.83 -49.76 2.51
N GLY A 754 -13.35 -50.03 3.72
CA GLY A 754 -12.17 -49.38 4.31
C GLY A 754 -10.87 -49.99 3.78
N GLY A 755 -9.74 -49.33 4.05
CA GLY A 755 -8.41 -49.80 3.61
C GLY A 755 -7.97 -51.17 4.14
N ASN A 756 -8.71 -51.77 5.08
CA ASN A 756 -8.53 -53.13 5.60
C ASN A 756 -9.57 -54.15 5.06
N GLY A 757 -10.43 -53.74 4.12
CA GLY A 757 -11.45 -54.59 3.49
C GLY A 757 -12.75 -54.74 4.31
N GLU A 758 -12.93 -53.97 5.38
CA GLU A 758 -14.20 -53.97 6.13
C GLU A 758 -15.28 -53.15 5.41
N PRO A 759 -16.55 -53.60 5.36
CA PRO A 759 -17.62 -52.80 4.80
C PRO A 759 -17.82 -51.52 5.63
N LEU A 760 -18.07 -50.39 4.96
CA LEU A 760 -18.31 -49.10 5.60
C LEU A 760 -19.80 -48.75 5.54
N PRO A 761 -20.62 -49.25 6.49
CA PRO A 761 -22.03 -48.90 6.55
C PRO A 761 -22.19 -47.42 6.85
N ARG A 762 -23.26 -46.80 6.34
CA ARG A 762 -23.54 -45.36 6.47
C ARG A 762 -22.56 -44.43 5.75
N ALA A 763 -21.68 -44.98 4.90
CA ALA A 763 -21.02 -44.18 3.89
C ALA A 763 -22.06 -43.59 2.94
N VAL A 764 -21.74 -42.47 2.31
CA VAL A 764 -22.66 -41.75 1.43
C VAL A 764 -22.02 -41.68 0.05
N ILE A 765 -22.76 -42.13 -0.97
CA ILE A 765 -22.41 -41.94 -2.38
C ILE A 765 -23.24 -40.79 -2.96
N THR A 766 -22.56 -39.80 -3.52
CA THR A 766 -23.17 -38.64 -4.17
C THR A 766 -22.81 -38.64 -5.66
N LEU A 767 -23.83 -38.53 -6.53
CA LEU A 767 -23.68 -38.32 -7.97
C LEU A 767 -23.73 -36.82 -8.27
N ILE A 768 -22.71 -36.30 -8.94
CA ILE A 768 -22.54 -34.89 -9.31
C ILE A 768 -22.57 -34.77 -10.85
N GLY A 769 -23.38 -33.87 -11.37
CA GLY A 769 -23.55 -33.61 -12.80
C GLY A 769 -22.38 -32.80 -13.38
N THR A 770 -22.38 -32.64 -14.71
CA THR A 770 -21.28 -31.98 -15.44
C THR A 770 -21.11 -30.48 -15.12
N HIS A 771 -22.09 -29.84 -14.47
CA HIS A 771 -22.05 -28.44 -14.06
C HIS A 771 -21.84 -28.24 -12.54
N GLY A 772 -21.47 -29.29 -11.81
CA GLY A 772 -21.17 -29.22 -10.36
C GLY A 772 -22.36 -29.42 -9.43
N GLN A 773 -23.57 -29.51 -9.98
CA GLN A 773 -24.80 -29.75 -9.23
C GLN A 773 -24.91 -31.20 -8.75
N GLN A 774 -25.37 -31.41 -7.52
CA GLN A 774 -25.72 -32.74 -7.02
C GLN A 774 -26.97 -33.26 -7.77
N VAL A 775 -26.87 -34.46 -8.35
CA VAL A 775 -27.96 -35.08 -9.13
C VAL A 775 -28.72 -36.13 -8.31
N ARG A 776 -28.02 -36.96 -7.54
CA ARG A 776 -28.65 -37.98 -6.66
C ARG A 776 -27.69 -38.34 -5.54
N ARG A 777 -28.21 -38.79 -4.40
CA ARG A 777 -27.44 -39.21 -3.22
C ARG A 777 -28.08 -40.47 -2.63
N THR A 778 -27.26 -41.43 -2.19
CA THR A 778 -27.73 -42.62 -1.47
C THR A 778 -26.79 -42.94 -0.31
N GLU A 779 -27.33 -43.57 0.74
CA GLU A 779 -26.57 -44.09 1.88
C GLU A 779 -26.27 -45.58 1.63
N VAL A 780 -25.09 -46.01 2.06
CA VAL A 780 -24.60 -47.39 1.94
C VAL A 780 -25.20 -48.23 3.07
N ASP A 781 -25.70 -49.42 2.74
CA ASP A 781 -26.37 -50.35 3.65
C ASP A 781 -25.41 -51.01 4.68
N GLU A 782 -25.95 -51.86 5.55
CA GLU A 782 -25.19 -52.52 6.62
C GLU A 782 -24.12 -53.49 6.07
N GLU A 783 -24.34 -54.05 4.87
CA GLU A 783 -23.42 -54.91 4.15
C GLU A 783 -22.37 -54.15 3.32
N GLY A 784 -22.41 -52.81 3.32
CA GLY A 784 -21.47 -51.97 2.59
C GLY A 784 -21.82 -51.76 1.11
N SER A 785 -23.05 -52.07 0.68
CA SER A 785 -23.53 -51.96 -0.70
C SER A 785 -24.40 -50.72 -0.95
N TYR A 786 -24.44 -50.27 -2.21
CA TYR A 786 -25.29 -49.17 -2.68
C TYR A 786 -25.83 -49.44 -4.09
N ALA A 787 -26.97 -48.83 -4.42
CA ALA A 787 -27.56 -48.89 -5.75
C ALA A 787 -28.29 -47.61 -6.16
N PHE A 788 -28.21 -47.28 -7.44
CA PHE A 788 -28.95 -46.24 -8.14
C PHE A 788 -29.72 -46.91 -9.29
N PRO A 789 -31.03 -47.13 -9.14
CA PRO A 789 -31.82 -47.88 -10.12
C PRO A 789 -32.03 -47.12 -11.45
N GLU A 790 -31.84 -45.79 -11.46
CA GLU A 790 -31.96 -44.97 -12.66
C GLU A 790 -30.88 -43.89 -12.66
N LEU A 791 -30.18 -43.73 -13.79
CA LEU A 791 -29.15 -42.70 -13.98
C LEU A 791 -29.59 -41.61 -14.97
N PRO A 792 -29.15 -40.36 -14.77
CA PRO A 792 -29.36 -39.29 -15.74
C PRO A 792 -28.66 -39.60 -17.08
N PRO A 793 -29.15 -39.04 -18.21
CA PRO A 793 -28.54 -39.25 -19.53
C PRO A 793 -27.16 -38.56 -19.71
N GLU A 794 -26.69 -37.80 -18.72
CA GLU A 794 -25.41 -37.09 -18.72
C GLU A 794 -24.39 -37.78 -17.83
N ALA A 795 -23.09 -37.64 -18.14
CA ALA A 795 -22.02 -38.26 -17.35
C ALA A 795 -21.97 -37.68 -15.93
N VAL A 796 -21.76 -38.55 -14.93
CA VAL A 796 -21.80 -38.18 -13.52
C VAL A 796 -20.46 -38.50 -12.83
N THR A 797 -20.07 -37.64 -11.91
CA THR A 797 -18.96 -37.91 -10.99
C THR A 797 -19.54 -38.48 -9.70
N MET A 798 -19.04 -39.64 -9.29
CA MET A 798 -19.43 -40.31 -8.05
C MET A 798 -18.44 -39.95 -6.95
N VAL A 799 -18.94 -39.52 -5.79
CA VAL A 799 -18.11 -39.21 -4.62
C VAL A 799 -18.55 -40.07 -3.45
N ALA A 800 -17.63 -40.85 -2.89
CA ALA A 800 -17.83 -41.65 -1.70
C ALA A 800 -17.27 -40.93 -0.47
N THR A 801 -18.08 -40.79 0.57
CA THR A 801 -17.74 -40.11 1.82
C THR A 801 -18.11 -40.96 3.02
N ALA A 802 -17.21 -41.10 3.99
CA ALA A 802 -17.47 -41.78 5.25
C ALA A 802 -16.79 -41.04 6.41
N ALA A 803 -17.43 -41.02 7.58
CA ALA A 803 -16.90 -40.30 8.74
C ALA A 803 -15.55 -40.89 9.20
N GLY A 804 -14.51 -40.06 9.27
CA GLY A 804 -13.16 -40.50 9.64
C GLY A 804 -12.30 -41.01 8.48
N PHE A 805 -12.81 -41.00 7.24
CA PHE A 805 -12.09 -41.42 6.03
C PHE A 805 -11.93 -40.25 5.04
N ALA A 806 -10.91 -40.33 4.20
CA ALA A 806 -10.72 -39.41 3.07
C ALA A 806 -11.74 -39.75 1.97
N SER A 807 -12.39 -38.72 1.44
CA SER A 807 -13.35 -38.88 0.34
C SER A 807 -12.66 -39.28 -0.95
N GLU A 808 -13.29 -40.17 -1.71
CA GLU A 808 -12.80 -40.63 -3.01
C GLU A 808 -13.82 -40.26 -4.09
N ALA A 809 -13.35 -39.71 -5.21
CA ALA A 809 -14.20 -39.30 -6.33
C ALA A 809 -13.76 -40.02 -7.61
N THR A 810 -14.71 -40.62 -8.32
CA THR A 810 -14.48 -41.34 -9.58
C THR A 810 -15.51 -40.94 -10.62
N PHE A 811 -15.10 -40.86 -11.88
CA PHE A 811 -15.97 -40.50 -12.99
C PHE A 811 -16.67 -41.74 -13.56
N ALA A 812 -18.00 -41.72 -13.63
CA ALA A 812 -18.81 -42.80 -14.20
C ALA A 812 -19.45 -42.34 -15.52
N PRO A 813 -19.02 -42.88 -16.68
CA PRO A 813 -19.63 -42.57 -17.96
C PRO A 813 -20.99 -43.27 -18.10
N THR A 814 -22.07 -42.52 -18.26
CA THR A 814 -23.45 -43.02 -18.53
C THR A 814 -23.67 -43.44 -19.98
N THR A 815 -22.61 -43.69 -20.75
CA THR A 815 -22.69 -44.16 -22.14
C THR A 815 -22.88 -45.67 -22.20
N GLY A 816 -24.14 -46.12 -22.20
CA GLY A 816 -24.53 -47.52 -22.45
C GLY A 816 -25.80 -47.92 -21.68
N ALA A 817 -26.67 -48.75 -22.29
CA ALA A 817 -27.77 -49.40 -21.58
C ALA A 817 -27.23 -50.66 -20.88
N GLY A 818 -27.47 -50.79 -19.56
CA GLY A 818 -27.02 -51.94 -18.76
C GLY A 818 -26.67 -51.58 -17.31
N GLU A 819 -26.51 -52.60 -16.48
CA GLU A 819 -26.06 -52.44 -15.09
C GLU A 819 -24.55 -52.14 -15.03
N GLN A 820 -24.17 -51.08 -14.32
CA GLN A 820 -22.77 -50.73 -14.05
C GLN A 820 -22.43 -51.03 -12.58
N ARG A 821 -21.21 -51.54 -12.34
CA ARG A 821 -20.72 -51.78 -10.98
C ARG A 821 -19.46 -50.95 -10.67
N HIS A 822 -19.46 -50.23 -9.53
CA HIS A 822 -18.28 -49.48 -9.05
C HIS A 822 -18.07 -49.63 -7.53
N ASP A 823 -16.92 -50.16 -7.14
CA ASP A 823 -16.57 -50.36 -5.72
C ASP A 823 -15.55 -49.29 -5.26
N PHE A 824 -15.71 -48.74 -4.05
CA PHE A 824 -14.83 -47.72 -3.45
C PHE A 824 -13.99 -48.28 -2.30
N THR A 825 -12.75 -47.81 -2.16
CA THR A 825 -11.86 -48.18 -1.04
C THR A 825 -11.34 -46.92 -0.34
N LEU A 826 -11.96 -46.56 0.79
CA LEU A 826 -11.65 -45.32 1.50
C LEU A 826 -10.47 -45.49 2.47
N SER A 827 -9.56 -44.51 2.48
CA SER A 827 -8.41 -44.48 3.40
C SER A 827 -8.72 -43.67 4.66
N PRO A 828 -8.37 -44.12 5.88
CA PRO A 828 -8.65 -43.39 7.11
C PRO A 828 -7.84 -42.08 7.22
N THR A 829 -8.46 -41.02 7.73
CA THR A 829 -7.84 -39.69 7.87
C THR A 829 -6.99 -39.64 9.15
N PRO A 830 -5.70 -39.26 9.10
CA PRO A 830 -4.82 -39.29 10.27
C PRO A 830 -5.24 -38.27 11.34
N VAL A 831 -5.61 -38.76 12.54
CA VAL A 831 -5.93 -37.93 13.70
C VAL A 831 -4.65 -37.31 14.26
N ARG A 832 -4.49 -35.98 14.16
CA ARG A 832 -3.44 -35.25 14.89
C ARG A 832 -3.83 -35.17 16.37
N ARG A 833 -3.04 -35.80 17.24
CA ARG A 833 -3.12 -35.61 18.71
C ARG A 833 -2.90 -34.13 19.04
N ALA A 834 -3.76 -33.62 19.92
CA ALA A 834 -3.92 -32.23 20.33
C ALA A 834 -2.66 -31.59 20.95
#